data_AF-M5C195-F1
#
_entry.id   AF-M5C195-F1
#
_cell.length_a   1.000
_cell.length_b   1.000
_cell.length_c   1.000
_cell.angle_alpha   90.00
_cell.angle_beta   90.00
_cell.angle_gamma   90.00
#
_symmetry.space_group_name_H-M   'P 1'
#
loop_
_entity.id
_entity.type
_entity.pdbx_description
1 polymer ?
#
loop_
_entity_poly.entity_id
_entity_poly.type
_entity_poly.pdbx_seq_one_letter_code
_entity_poly.pdbx_strand_id
1 'polypeptide(L)'
;MGPREILGLIEEASGTRMYEEKKEKALRTISKKEKKVEDIESLLEEEINPKLARLRKEQESYLAYTKAVSESERLGRLVSAFQYTDYHSRLDQRKSDISALADHKSTLERSRKDRNKEKSKMTEEEAEVARKRDEEMHKDGKMKVLEEEMAKCEKEVAKVSAQGEIVEGVYQENTKKVEEVKVALAKMNDSLEASRTTLATKSAAFNSAKEAQSAAQQSLTTAEELSQSLSSGLSGMNTYQSSISEAKNRAAAAGTEADQSAKQLQLAQAEIRDKENRVKKIETEGREGKEAVEKEKKEIERLRGQLEKMGWTRAGREEAEQEVGKVAEEARRARDEADRHRSSLSQLDFTYSDPTPNFDRTAVLGPLGNLVSLTPEIADKWSTALEICAGGKLYNVVVRDERIGSQLLKQGQLRKRVTLIPLNKISPPRVTPVQVAAAKKIAPGKVFLALELISFPAEARPAMEFAFGDTLICADDETAKKVTYDPIVRMRSVTMHGSLYDPSGTLSGGSAPQGAGILKRVQDVIRCEARVKEARAREGELKKQLEGWGRIEREMDGREERVRGMEKGVGGDSSKLTREVEELKRTIMQLESTIAGAKERKQEAQAEAAKLEKDMKEFGGNKESKLKELKVGWFTKIRR
;
A
#
# COMPACT_ATOMS: atom_id res chain seq x y z
N MET A 1 38.58 -6.31 138.70
CA MET A 1 37.31 -6.36 137.96
C MET A 1 37.48 -5.58 136.68
N GLY A 2 37.04 -6.12 135.55
CA GLY A 2 37.06 -5.41 134.28
C GLY A 2 36.03 -4.27 134.27
N PRO A 3 36.22 -3.20 133.47
CA PRO A 3 35.31 -2.05 133.43
C PRO A 3 33.84 -2.41 133.16
N ARG A 4 33.59 -3.48 132.39
CA ARG A 4 32.24 -4.00 132.10
C ARG A 4 31.57 -4.70 133.28
N GLU A 5 32.35 -5.36 134.12
CA GLU A 5 31.85 -6.04 135.33
C GLU A 5 31.51 -5.00 136.41
N ILE A 6 32.29 -3.92 136.50
CA ILE A 6 32.03 -2.80 137.40
C ILE A 6 30.75 -2.05 136.98
N LEU A 7 30.55 -1.84 135.68
CA LEU A 7 29.32 -1.22 135.16
C LEU A 7 28.08 -2.08 135.46
N GLY A 8 28.16 -3.39 135.23
CA GLY A 8 27.06 -4.32 135.52
C GLY A 8 26.70 -4.44 137.01
N LEU A 9 27.67 -4.28 137.91
CA LEU A 9 27.46 -4.19 139.36
C LEU A 9 26.76 -2.88 139.78
N ILE A 10 27.13 -1.75 139.16
CA ILE A 10 26.48 -0.45 139.40
C ILE A 10 25.03 -0.45 138.88
N GLU A 11 24.80 -1.03 137.71
CA GLU A 11 23.47 -1.16 137.08
C GLU A 11 22.54 -2.11 137.87
N GLU A 12 23.11 -3.12 138.54
CA GLU A 12 22.36 -4.03 139.42
C GLU A 12 21.97 -3.36 140.75
N ALA A 13 22.87 -2.56 141.34
CA ALA A 13 22.60 -1.80 142.56
C ALA A 13 21.59 -0.64 142.36
N SER A 14 21.53 -0.06 141.15
CA SER A 14 20.61 1.02 140.79
C SER A 14 19.29 0.54 140.15
N GLY A 15 19.10 -0.78 139.99
CA GLY A 15 17.89 -1.39 139.45
C GLY A 15 17.68 -1.22 137.94
N THR A 16 18.66 -0.65 137.22
CA THR A 16 18.58 -0.35 135.78
C THR A 16 18.97 -1.52 134.89
N ARG A 17 19.68 -2.52 135.42
CA ARG A 17 20.12 -3.73 134.70
C ARG A 17 18.97 -4.49 134.01
N MET A 18 17.78 -4.53 134.62
CA MET A 18 16.60 -5.16 134.01
C MET A 18 16.18 -4.47 132.71
N TYR A 19 16.31 -3.14 132.64
CA TYR A 19 16.00 -2.35 131.45
C TYR A 19 17.09 -2.49 130.38
N GLU A 20 18.37 -2.54 130.78
CA GLU A 20 19.50 -2.80 129.89
C GLU A 20 19.40 -4.18 129.22
N GLU A 21 19.06 -5.24 129.98
CA GLU A 21 18.82 -6.58 129.43
C GLU A 21 17.60 -6.64 128.50
N LYS A 22 16.50 -5.95 128.84
CA LYS A 22 15.32 -5.86 127.96
C LYS A 22 15.66 -5.11 126.67
N LYS A 23 16.45 -4.04 126.75
CA LYS A 23 16.95 -3.28 125.60
C LYS A 23 17.85 -4.15 124.73
N GLU A 24 18.77 -4.91 125.30
CA GLU A 24 19.64 -5.81 124.54
C GLU A 24 18.85 -6.94 123.87
N LYS A 25 17.86 -7.54 124.56
CA LYS A 25 16.94 -8.53 123.98
C LYS A 25 16.10 -7.94 122.85
N ALA A 26 15.61 -6.71 123.00
CA ALA A 26 14.87 -5.98 121.97
C ALA A 26 15.76 -5.70 120.75
N LEU A 27 16.98 -5.19 120.95
CA LEU A 27 17.96 -4.95 119.89
C LEU A 27 18.35 -6.23 119.14
N ARG A 28 18.57 -7.34 119.86
CA ARG A 28 18.81 -8.65 119.24
C ARG A 28 17.59 -9.13 118.44
N THR A 29 16.37 -8.82 118.88
CA THR A 29 15.15 -9.17 118.15
C THR A 29 14.98 -8.30 116.91
N ILE A 30 15.23 -6.99 117.01
CA ILE A 30 15.23 -6.04 115.90
C ILE A 30 16.24 -6.49 114.85
N SER A 31 17.50 -6.74 115.22
CA SER A 31 18.52 -7.21 114.28
C SER A 31 18.17 -8.53 113.60
N LYS A 32 17.55 -9.48 114.31
CA LYS A 32 17.04 -10.73 113.70
C LYS A 32 15.88 -10.49 112.74
N LYS A 33 15.04 -9.49 113.00
CA LYS A 33 13.90 -9.13 112.13
C LYS A 33 14.37 -8.34 110.92
N GLU A 34 15.31 -7.42 111.09
CA GLU A 34 15.96 -6.68 110.00
C GLU A 34 16.63 -7.62 109.00
N LYS A 35 17.44 -8.60 109.48
CA LYS A 35 18.02 -9.62 108.59
C LYS A 35 16.96 -10.41 107.83
N LYS A 36 15.85 -10.77 108.48
CA LYS A 36 14.75 -11.47 107.79
C LYS A 36 14.05 -10.58 106.76
N VAL A 37 13.97 -9.27 106.99
CA VAL A 37 13.41 -8.32 106.02
C VAL A 37 14.36 -8.21 104.83
N GLU A 38 15.67 -8.07 105.07
CA GLU A 38 16.70 -8.03 104.03
C GLU A 38 16.70 -9.32 103.18
N ASP A 39 16.61 -10.50 103.80
CA ASP A 39 16.50 -11.78 103.09
C ASP A 39 15.21 -11.86 102.23
N ILE A 40 14.08 -11.34 102.74
CA ILE A 40 12.80 -11.31 102.01
C ILE A 40 12.87 -10.31 100.84
N GLU A 41 13.46 -9.14 101.05
CA GLU A 41 13.66 -8.11 100.03
C GLU A 41 14.57 -8.62 98.91
N SER A 42 15.70 -9.26 99.27
CA SER A 42 16.59 -9.92 98.31
C SER A 42 15.87 -10.99 97.50
N LEU A 43 15.09 -11.86 98.14
CA LEU A 43 14.31 -12.88 97.43
C LEU A 43 13.26 -12.27 96.48
N LEU A 44 12.62 -11.17 96.89
CA LEU A 44 11.64 -10.46 96.08
C LEU A 44 12.30 -9.82 94.85
N GLU A 45 13.45 -9.17 95.01
CA GLU A 45 14.14 -8.46 93.93
C GLU A 45 14.89 -9.39 92.98
N GLU A 46 15.58 -10.41 93.49
CA GLU A 46 16.43 -11.27 92.68
C GLU A 46 15.65 -12.39 91.99
N GLU A 47 14.62 -12.95 92.63
CA GLU A 47 13.91 -14.12 92.11
C GLU A 47 12.46 -13.84 91.71
N ILE A 48 11.65 -13.26 92.60
CA ILE A 48 10.20 -13.18 92.40
C ILE A 48 9.85 -12.12 91.33
N ASN A 49 10.37 -10.90 91.46
CA ASN A 49 10.08 -9.81 90.53
C ASN A 49 10.55 -10.09 89.09
N PRO A 50 11.78 -10.60 88.84
CA PRO A 50 12.23 -10.94 87.50
C PRO A 50 11.41 -12.07 86.88
N LYS A 51 11.01 -13.06 87.68
CA LYS A 51 10.16 -14.16 87.21
C LYS A 51 8.76 -13.67 86.86
N LEU A 52 8.17 -12.77 87.64
CA LEU A 52 6.90 -12.13 87.32
C LEU A 52 6.99 -11.26 86.07
N ALA A 53 8.08 -10.49 85.90
CA ALA A 53 8.30 -9.68 84.71
C ALA A 53 8.43 -10.55 83.44
N ARG A 54 9.17 -11.66 83.55
CA ARG A 54 9.29 -12.66 82.48
C ARG A 54 7.94 -13.27 82.12
N LEU A 55 7.16 -13.72 83.10
CA LEU A 55 5.83 -14.30 82.89
C LEU A 55 4.85 -13.29 82.26
N ARG A 56 4.90 -12.02 82.66
CA ARG A 56 4.09 -10.95 82.03
C ARG A 56 4.45 -10.76 80.56
N LYS A 57 5.75 -10.77 80.23
CA LYS A 57 6.21 -10.66 78.84
C LYS A 57 5.83 -11.88 78.01
N GLU A 58 5.94 -13.08 78.59
CA GLU A 58 5.49 -14.32 77.95
C GLU A 58 3.97 -14.28 77.70
N GLN A 59 3.16 -13.84 78.67
CA GLN A 59 1.72 -13.65 78.51
C GLN A 59 1.38 -12.64 77.41
N GLU A 60 2.05 -11.48 77.38
CA GLU A 60 1.83 -10.46 76.34
C GLU A 60 2.15 -11.01 74.94
N SER A 61 3.28 -11.72 74.80
CA SER A 61 3.67 -12.35 73.54
C SER A 61 2.67 -13.44 73.09
N TYR A 62 2.15 -14.22 74.03
CA TYR A 62 1.13 -15.24 73.75
C TYR A 62 -0.19 -14.61 73.30
N LEU A 63 -0.63 -13.52 73.94
CA LEU A 63 -1.83 -12.79 73.54
C LEU A 63 -1.68 -12.15 72.15
N ALA A 64 -0.49 -11.64 71.82
CA ALA A 64 -0.20 -11.12 70.48
C ALA A 64 -0.24 -12.24 69.43
N TYR A 65 0.36 -13.40 69.74
CA TYR A 65 0.33 -14.58 68.89
C TYR A 65 -1.10 -15.08 68.63
N THR A 66 -1.92 -15.24 69.69
CA THR A 66 -3.31 -15.71 69.51
C THR A 66 -4.15 -14.75 68.69
N LYS A 67 -3.98 -13.44 68.88
CA LYS A 67 -4.61 -12.42 68.03
C LYS A 67 -4.16 -12.54 66.57
N ALA A 68 -2.86 -12.65 66.33
CA ALA A 68 -2.31 -12.78 64.98
C ALA A 68 -2.80 -14.06 64.27
N VAL A 69 -2.86 -15.19 64.98
CA VAL A 69 -3.41 -16.46 64.46
C VAL A 69 -4.89 -16.29 64.10
N SER A 70 -5.70 -15.71 65.00
CA SER A 70 -7.13 -15.50 64.73
C SER A 70 -7.38 -14.60 63.52
N GLU A 71 -6.56 -13.55 63.34
CA GLU A 71 -6.67 -12.64 62.20
C GLU A 71 -6.18 -13.31 60.91
N SER A 72 -5.11 -14.10 60.97
CA SER A 72 -4.64 -14.88 59.84
C SER A 72 -5.69 -15.89 59.37
N GLU A 73 -6.37 -16.58 60.29
CA GLU A 73 -7.46 -17.49 59.94
C GLU A 73 -8.65 -16.74 59.32
N ARG A 74 -9.02 -15.58 59.87
CA ARG A 74 -10.10 -14.74 59.35
C ARG A 74 -9.80 -14.27 57.94
N LEU A 75 -8.59 -13.76 57.69
CA LEU A 75 -8.13 -13.32 56.37
C LEU A 75 -8.03 -14.51 55.40
N GLY A 76 -7.56 -15.67 55.86
CA GLY A 76 -7.53 -16.90 55.07
C GLY A 76 -8.92 -17.30 54.57
N ARG A 77 -9.92 -17.30 55.46
CA ARG A 77 -11.33 -17.57 55.07
C ARG A 77 -11.87 -16.55 54.07
N LEU A 78 -11.52 -15.26 54.24
CA LEU A 78 -11.94 -14.20 53.32
C LEU A 78 -11.33 -14.38 51.92
N VAL A 79 -10.04 -14.70 51.84
CA VAL A 79 -9.35 -14.98 50.56
C VAL A 79 -9.98 -16.18 49.88
N SER A 80 -10.22 -17.28 50.60
CA SER A 80 -10.89 -18.46 50.06
C SER A 80 -12.30 -18.15 49.55
N ALA A 81 -13.07 -17.35 50.29
CA ALA A 81 -14.40 -16.91 49.86
C ALA A 81 -14.34 -16.06 48.58
N PHE A 82 -13.41 -15.10 48.52
CA PHE A 82 -13.20 -14.26 47.34
C PHE A 82 -12.77 -15.08 46.12
N GLN A 83 -11.82 -16.01 46.30
CA GLN A 83 -11.38 -16.92 45.24
C GLN A 83 -12.55 -17.78 44.73
N TYR A 84 -13.37 -18.32 45.63
CA TYR A 84 -14.56 -19.06 45.24
C TYR A 84 -15.51 -18.21 44.40
N THR A 85 -15.80 -16.97 44.82
CA THR A 85 -16.69 -16.07 44.08
C THR A 85 -16.12 -15.64 42.72
N ASP A 86 -14.81 -15.36 42.64
CA ASP A 86 -14.13 -15.00 41.38
C ASP A 86 -14.14 -16.18 40.40
N TYR A 87 -13.80 -17.39 40.88
CA TYR A 87 -13.88 -18.59 40.05
C TYR A 87 -15.31 -18.90 39.59
N HIS A 88 -16.31 -18.68 40.44
CA HIS A 88 -17.70 -18.91 40.07
C HIS A 88 -18.17 -17.90 39.01
N SER A 89 -17.84 -16.61 39.19
CA SER A 89 -18.15 -15.56 38.19
C SER A 89 -17.48 -15.85 36.85
N ARG A 90 -16.20 -16.28 36.86
CA ARG A 90 -15.50 -16.68 35.64
C ARG A 90 -16.14 -17.90 34.99
N LEU A 91 -16.57 -18.89 35.77
CA LEU A 91 -17.27 -20.07 35.24
C LEU A 91 -18.59 -19.67 34.58
N ASP A 92 -19.36 -18.76 35.17
CA ASP A 92 -20.62 -18.31 34.59
C ASP A 92 -20.40 -17.50 33.30
N GLN A 93 -19.39 -16.62 33.27
CA GLN A 93 -18.96 -15.95 32.04
C GLN A 93 -18.58 -16.96 30.96
N ARG A 94 -17.76 -17.97 31.30
CA ARG A 94 -17.36 -19.01 30.34
C ARG A 94 -18.53 -19.86 29.85
N LYS A 95 -19.50 -20.18 30.72
CA LYS A 95 -20.73 -20.87 30.30
C LYS A 95 -21.54 -20.02 29.32
N SER A 96 -21.67 -18.72 29.59
CA SER A 96 -22.32 -17.78 28.67
C SER A 96 -21.61 -17.72 27.32
N ASP A 97 -20.28 -17.58 27.32
CA ASP A 97 -19.45 -17.59 26.11
C ASP A 97 -19.66 -18.88 25.29
N ILE A 98 -19.64 -20.04 25.96
CA ILE A 98 -19.85 -21.36 25.33
C ILE A 98 -21.25 -21.44 24.70
N SER A 99 -22.29 -20.95 25.39
CA SER A 99 -23.65 -20.92 24.84
C SER A 99 -23.72 -20.04 23.60
N ALA A 100 -23.17 -18.83 23.65
CA ALA A 100 -23.13 -17.92 22.51
C ALA A 100 -22.38 -18.52 21.31
N LEU A 101 -21.27 -19.23 21.58
CA LEU A 101 -20.50 -19.92 20.54
C LEU A 101 -21.28 -21.09 19.93
N ALA A 102 -22.02 -21.84 20.74
CA ALA A 102 -22.89 -22.93 20.28
C ALA A 102 -24.03 -22.39 19.38
N ASP A 103 -24.66 -21.29 19.77
CA ASP A 103 -25.69 -20.62 18.96
C ASP A 103 -25.12 -20.10 17.63
N HIS A 104 -23.92 -19.50 17.66
CA HIS A 104 -23.25 -19.04 16.46
C HIS A 104 -22.88 -20.20 15.53
N LYS A 105 -22.38 -21.31 16.07
CA LYS A 105 -22.11 -22.54 15.31
C LYS A 105 -23.38 -23.08 14.65
N SER A 106 -24.50 -23.12 15.38
CA SER A 106 -25.78 -23.60 14.83
C SER A 106 -26.27 -22.71 13.67
N THR A 107 -26.07 -21.40 13.78
CA THR A 107 -26.41 -20.42 12.73
C THR A 107 -25.54 -20.62 11.48
N LEU A 108 -24.23 -20.82 11.67
CA LEU A 108 -23.31 -21.13 10.57
C LEU A 108 -23.63 -22.45 9.89
N GLU A 109 -24.01 -23.49 10.64
CA GLU A 109 -24.43 -24.78 10.08
C GLU A 109 -25.71 -24.66 9.25
N ARG A 110 -26.69 -23.84 9.68
CA ARG A 110 -27.88 -23.52 8.87
C ARG A 110 -27.48 -22.80 7.57
N SER A 111 -26.68 -21.75 7.66
CA SER A 111 -26.20 -21.01 6.48
C SER A 111 -25.42 -21.91 5.51
N ARG A 112 -24.61 -22.85 6.03
CA ARG A 112 -23.90 -23.84 5.20
C ARG A 112 -24.86 -24.79 4.50
N LYS A 113 -25.92 -25.26 5.19
CA LYS A 113 -26.96 -26.10 4.57
C LYS A 113 -27.70 -25.35 3.46
N ASP A 114 -28.05 -24.09 3.69
CA ASP A 114 -28.76 -23.28 2.70
C ASP A 114 -27.90 -23.01 1.46
N ARG A 115 -26.63 -22.62 1.65
CA ARG A 115 -25.66 -22.48 0.54
C ARG A 115 -25.43 -23.78 -0.23
N ASN A 116 -25.41 -24.93 0.44
CA ASN A 116 -25.29 -26.21 -0.24
C ASN A 116 -26.54 -26.54 -1.08
N LYS A 117 -27.74 -26.21 -0.60
CA LYS A 117 -28.98 -26.34 -1.39
C LYS A 117 -29.00 -25.40 -2.59
N GLU A 118 -28.50 -24.18 -2.42
CA GLU A 118 -28.38 -23.22 -3.52
C GLU A 118 -27.36 -23.72 -4.55
N LYS A 119 -26.21 -24.23 -4.10
CA LYS A 119 -25.23 -24.87 -4.99
C LYS A 119 -25.81 -26.07 -5.74
N SER A 120 -26.60 -26.92 -5.09
CA SER A 120 -27.23 -28.06 -5.77
C SER A 120 -28.24 -27.63 -6.83
N LYS A 121 -29.02 -26.57 -6.55
CA LYS A 121 -29.93 -25.98 -7.55
C LYS A 121 -29.17 -25.40 -8.74
N MET A 122 -28.09 -24.65 -8.49
CA MET A 122 -27.24 -24.11 -9.55
C MET A 122 -26.64 -25.22 -10.42
N THR A 123 -26.21 -26.35 -9.82
CA THR A 123 -25.70 -27.49 -10.61
C THR A 123 -26.79 -28.20 -11.41
N GLU A 124 -28.03 -28.25 -10.90
CA GLU A 124 -29.18 -28.76 -11.67
C GLU A 124 -29.52 -27.83 -12.84
N GLU A 125 -29.51 -26.52 -12.61
CA GLU A 125 -29.74 -25.50 -13.65
C GLU A 125 -28.63 -25.54 -14.73
N GLU A 126 -27.36 -25.66 -14.34
CA GLU A 126 -26.25 -25.85 -15.28
C GLU A 126 -26.41 -27.13 -16.10
N ALA A 127 -26.81 -28.23 -15.47
CA ALA A 127 -27.07 -29.48 -16.17
C ALA A 127 -28.27 -29.36 -17.12
N GLU A 128 -29.32 -28.63 -16.74
CA GLU A 128 -30.48 -28.38 -17.59
C GLU A 128 -30.13 -27.48 -18.79
N VAL A 129 -29.31 -26.45 -18.58
CA VAL A 129 -28.78 -25.59 -19.65
C VAL A 129 -27.87 -26.39 -20.58
N ALA A 130 -27.00 -27.25 -20.05
CA ALA A 130 -26.17 -28.13 -20.85
C ALA A 130 -27.02 -29.14 -21.65
N ARG A 131 -28.08 -29.69 -21.04
CA ARG A 131 -29.01 -30.60 -21.72
C ARG A 131 -29.80 -29.88 -22.82
N LYS A 132 -30.27 -28.65 -22.57
CA LYS A 132 -30.90 -27.81 -23.59
C LYS A 132 -29.93 -27.48 -24.72
N ARG A 133 -28.68 -27.13 -24.39
CA ARG A 133 -27.63 -26.93 -25.39
C ARG A 133 -27.41 -28.19 -26.23
N ASP A 134 -27.30 -29.35 -25.61
CA ASP A 134 -27.05 -30.61 -26.32
C ASP A 134 -28.30 -31.09 -27.10
N GLU A 135 -29.52 -30.84 -26.60
CA GLU A 135 -30.78 -31.08 -27.33
C GLU A 135 -30.94 -30.14 -28.53
N GLU A 136 -30.57 -28.86 -28.41
CA GLU A 136 -30.51 -27.91 -29.54
C GLU A 136 -29.41 -28.28 -30.55
N MET A 137 -28.26 -28.76 -30.05
CA MET A 137 -27.15 -29.28 -30.89
C MET A 137 -27.53 -30.56 -31.65
N HIS A 138 -28.45 -31.38 -31.12
CA HIS A 138 -28.90 -32.62 -31.76
C HIS A 138 -30.18 -32.47 -32.60
N LYS A 139 -31.00 -31.43 -32.38
CA LYS A 139 -32.22 -31.19 -33.16
C LYS A 139 -31.98 -30.42 -34.46
N ASP A 140 -30.88 -29.68 -34.59
CA ASP A 140 -30.57 -28.96 -35.82
C ASP A 140 -29.47 -29.65 -36.63
N GLY A 141 -29.89 -30.55 -37.53
CA GLY A 141 -29.10 -31.01 -38.68
C GLY A 141 -28.61 -29.86 -39.58
N LYS A 142 -28.97 -28.61 -39.26
CA LYS A 142 -28.43 -27.40 -39.85
C LYS A 142 -26.95 -27.20 -39.59
N MET A 143 -26.31 -27.75 -38.55
CA MET A 143 -24.86 -27.54 -38.38
C MET A 143 -24.05 -28.22 -39.50
N LYS A 144 -24.38 -29.46 -39.88
CA LYS A 144 -23.72 -30.14 -41.02
C LYS A 144 -24.03 -29.49 -42.35
N VAL A 145 -25.27 -29.03 -42.55
CA VAL A 145 -25.67 -28.31 -43.76
C VAL A 145 -25.01 -26.92 -43.82
N LEU A 146 -24.89 -26.22 -42.69
CA LEU A 146 -24.20 -24.92 -42.56
C LEU A 146 -22.69 -25.08 -42.68
N GLU A 147 -22.09 -26.18 -42.21
CA GLU A 147 -20.68 -26.48 -42.45
C GLU A 147 -20.42 -26.76 -43.94
N GLU A 148 -21.30 -27.50 -44.62
CA GLU A 148 -21.22 -27.72 -46.06
C GLU A 148 -21.52 -26.44 -46.87
N GLU A 149 -22.44 -25.59 -46.42
CA GLU A 149 -22.73 -24.28 -47.01
C GLU A 149 -21.63 -23.26 -46.74
N MET A 150 -21.01 -23.29 -45.56
CA MET A 150 -19.86 -22.45 -45.21
C MET A 150 -18.65 -22.86 -46.05
N ALA A 151 -18.38 -24.16 -46.21
CA ALA A 151 -17.33 -24.65 -47.10
C ALA A 151 -17.58 -24.28 -48.58
N LYS A 152 -18.85 -24.28 -49.03
CA LYS A 152 -19.22 -23.78 -50.37
C LYS A 152 -19.03 -22.27 -50.48
N CYS A 153 -19.47 -21.50 -49.49
CA CYS A 153 -19.30 -20.05 -49.44
C CYS A 153 -17.83 -19.65 -49.38
N GLU A 154 -16.99 -20.35 -48.61
CA GLU A 154 -15.54 -20.12 -48.56
C GLU A 154 -14.89 -20.39 -49.92
N LYS A 155 -15.32 -21.44 -50.63
CA LYS A 155 -14.84 -21.74 -51.98
C LYS A 155 -15.29 -20.70 -53.01
N GLU A 156 -16.53 -20.21 -52.91
CA GLU A 156 -17.04 -19.12 -53.75
C GLU A 156 -16.34 -17.79 -53.41
N VAL A 157 -16.10 -17.48 -52.15
CA VAL A 157 -15.34 -16.28 -51.72
C VAL A 157 -13.90 -16.35 -52.23
N ALA A 158 -13.23 -17.50 -52.14
CA ALA A 158 -11.89 -17.67 -52.69
C ALA A 158 -11.87 -17.48 -54.22
N LYS A 159 -12.89 -17.98 -54.93
CA LYS A 159 -13.05 -17.81 -56.38
C LYS A 159 -13.34 -16.34 -56.75
N VAL A 160 -14.22 -15.67 -56.03
CA VAL A 160 -14.55 -14.25 -56.24
C VAL A 160 -13.37 -13.37 -55.87
N SER A 161 -12.60 -13.70 -54.83
CA SER A 161 -11.36 -13.00 -54.47
C SER A 161 -10.30 -13.14 -55.56
N ALA A 162 -10.08 -14.36 -56.08
CA ALA A 162 -9.17 -14.58 -57.21
C ALA A 162 -9.64 -13.86 -58.49
N GLN A 163 -10.95 -13.84 -58.75
CA GLN A 163 -11.52 -13.03 -59.85
C GLN A 163 -11.34 -11.53 -59.59
N GLY A 164 -11.48 -11.08 -58.35
CA GLY A 164 -11.23 -9.70 -57.93
C GLY A 164 -9.78 -9.28 -58.15
N GLU A 165 -8.82 -10.13 -57.79
CA GLU A 165 -7.39 -9.90 -58.06
C GLU A 165 -7.08 -9.85 -59.56
N ILE A 166 -7.70 -10.72 -60.37
CA ILE A 166 -7.57 -10.68 -61.83
C ILE A 166 -8.17 -9.38 -62.38
N VAL A 167 -9.36 -8.98 -61.91
CA VAL A 167 -10.04 -7.75 -62.35
C VAL A 167 -9.25 -6.51 -61.91
N GLU A 168 -8.68 -6.50 -60.71
CA GLU A 168 -7.82 -5.43 -60.21
C GLU A 168 -6.53 -5.33 -61.05
N GLY A 169 -5.90 -6.45 -61.39
CA GLY A 169 -4.76 -6.49 -62.31
C GLY A 169 -5.10 -5.92 -63.68
N VAL A 170 -6.26 -6.32 -64.25
CA VAL A 170 -6.77 -5.78 -65.52
C VAL A 170 -7.13 -4.29 -65.39
N TYR A 171 -7.66 -3.84 -64.25
CA TYR A 171 -7.96 -2.45 -63.98
C TYR A 171 -6.69 -1.60 -63.91
N GLN A 172 -5.64 -2.08 -63.25
CA GLN A 172 -4.33 -1.42 -63.19
C GLN A 172 -3.65 -1.36 -64.57
N GLU A 173 -3.77 -2.41 -65.37
CA GLU A 173 -3.29 -2.41 -66.75
C GLU A 173 -4.09 -1.43 -67.63
N ASN A 174 -5.42 -1.42 -67.50
CA ASN A 174 -6.29 -0.51 -68.24
C ASN A 174 -6.10 0.95 -67.81
N THR A 175 -5.86 1.22 -66.53
CA THR A 175 -5.56 2.60 -66.07
C THR A 175 -4.22 3.08 -66.61
N LYS A 176 -3.19 2.22 -66.67
CA LYS A 176 -1.94 2.55 -67.37
C LYS A 176 -2.18 2.83 -68.86
N LYS A 177 -2.94 1.98 -69.56
CA LYS A 177 -3.32 2.20 -70.97
C LYS A 177 -4.12 3.49 -71.15
N VAL A 178 -5.04 3.80 -70.25
CA VAL A 178 -5.81 5.07 -70.29
C VAL A 178 -4.86 6.26 -70.13
N GLU A 179 -3.87 6.17 -69.25
CA GLU A 179 -2.91 7.25 -69.06
C GLU A 179 -1.97 7.41 -70.28
N GLU A 180 -1.53 6.31 -70.88
CA GLU A 180 -0.81 6.32 -72.16
C GLU A 180 -1.67 6.92 -73.28
N VAL A 181 -2.95 6.55 -73.35
CA VAL A 181 -3.92 7.10 -74.32
C VAL A 181 -4.17 8.58 -74.04
N LYS A 182 -4.23 9.05 -72.79
CA LYS A 182 -4.34 10.48 -72.47
C LYS A 182 -3.11 11.26 -72.92
N VAL A 183 -1.90 10.73 -72.73
CA VAL A 183 -0.67 11.34 -73.23
C VAL A 183 -0.66 11.37 -74.76
N ALA A 184 -1.12 10.30 -75.41
CA ALA A 184 -1.29 10.25 -76.86
C ALA A 184 -2.37 11.24 -77.34
N LEU A 185 -3.49 11.35 -76.63
CA LEU A 185 -4.57 12.30 -76.89
C LEU A 185 -4.06 13.73 -76.75
N ALA A 186 -3.29 14.05 -75.73
CA ALA A 186 -2.69 15.38 -75.56
C ALA A 186 -1.80 15.73 -76.76
N LYS A 187 -0.90 14.82 -77.16
CA LYS A 187 -0.07 15.01 -78.37
C LYS A 187 -0.90 15.14 -79.64
N MET A 188 -1.98 14.36 -79.76
CA MET A 188 -2.86 14.39 -80.91
C MET A 188 -3.69 15.69 -80.93
N ASN A 189 -4.10 16.20 -79.77
CA ASN A 189 -4.80 17.47 -79.59
C ASN A 189 -3.87 18.65 -79.89
N ASP A 190 -2.60 18.59 -79.50
CA ASP A 190 -1.58 19.56 -79.91
C ASP A 190 -1.40 19.56 -81.44
N SER A 191 -1.38 18.37 -82.06
CA SER A 191 -1.34 18.26 -83.54
C SER A 191 -2.64 18.72 -84.20
N LEU A 192 -3.79 18.55 -83.51
CA LEU A 192 -5.10 19.00 -83.96
C LEU A 192 -5.21 20.53 -83.85
N GLU A 193 -4.65 21.14 -82.80
CA GLU A 193 -4.51 22.59 -82.65
C GLU A 193 -3.57 23.15 -83.73
N ALA A 194 -2.43 22.50 -83.99
CA ALA A 194 -1.56 22.83 -85.11
C ALA A 194 -2.28 22.69 -86.46
N SER A 195 -3.10 21.64 -86.63
CA SER A 195 -3.94 21.43 -87.82
C SER A 195 -5.09 22.43 -87.91
N ARG A 196 -5.68 22.85 -86.78
CA ARG A 196 -6.74 23.86 -86.71
C ARG A 196 -6.21 25.25 -86.98
N THR A 197 -4.99 25.58 -86.55
CA THR A 197 -4.34 26.85 -86.88
C THR A 197 -3.94 26.89 -88.36
N THR A 198 -3.45 25.77 -88.91
CA THR A 198 -3.23 25.65 -90.37
C THR A 198 -4.54 25.63 -91.18
N LEU A 199 -5.61 25.05 -90.65
CA LEU A 199 -6.93 25.05 -91.29
C LEU A 199 -7.62 26.40 -91.11
N ALA A 200 -7.38 27.14 -90.02
CA ALA A 200 -7.86 28.51 -89.83
C ALA A 200 -7.12 29.49 -90.75
N THR A 201 -5.82 29.32 -90.95
CA THR A 201 -5.07 30.11 -91.95
C THR A 201 -5.48 29.75 -93.37
N LYS A 202 -5.65 28.46 -93.69
CA LYS A 202 -6.20 28.02 -94.99
C LYS A 202 -7.67 28.38 -95.17
N SER A 203 -8.50 28.39 -94.12
CA SER A 203 -9.91 28.79 -94.20
C SER A 203 -10.06 30.29 -94.22
N ALA A 204 -9.17 31.07 -93.60
CA ALA A 204 -9.09 32.51 -93.80
C ALA A 204 -8.69 32.82 -95.25
N ALA A 205 -7.71 32.11 -95.81
CA ALA A 205 -7.35 32.22 -97.22
C ALA A 205 -8.49 31.76 -98.16
N PHE A 206 -9.18 30.66 -97.83
CA PHE A 206 -10.32 30.15 -98.58
C PHE A 206 -11.56 31.03 -98.41
N ASN A 207 -11.82 31.59 -97.24
CA ASN A 207 -12.92 32.52 -96.98
C ASN A 207 -12.64 33.85 -97.68
N SER A 208 -11.40 34.32 -97.74
CA SER A 208 -11.03 35.46 -98.59
C SER A 208 -11.24 35.15 -100.08
N ALA A 209 -10.87 33.95 -100.52
CA ALA A 209 -11.13 33.50 -101.89
C ALA A 209 -12.63 33.24 -102.17
N LYS A 210 -13.40 32.79 -101.18
CA LYS A 210 -14.84 32.53 -101.22
C LYS A 210 -15.63 33.81 -101.07
N GLU A 211 -15.16 34.82 -100.36
CA GLU A 211 -15.72 36.16 -100.34
C GLU A 211 -15.47 36.84 -101.68
N ALA A 212 -14.29 36.68 -102.29
CA ALA A 212 -14.04 37.10 -103.67
C ALA A 212 -14.93 36.34 -104.68
N GLN A 213 -15.13 35.03 -104.50
CA GLN A 213 -16.02 34.21 -105.34
C GLN A 213 -17.50 34.51 -105.08
N SER A 214 -17.91 34.73 -103.84
CA SER A 214 -19.29 35.03 -103.43
C SER A 214 -19.66 36.46 -103.79
N ALA A 215 -18.72 37.41 -103.80
CA ALA A 215 -18.93 38.72 -104.36
C ALA A 215 -19.16 38.62 -105.89
N ALA A 216 -18.39 37.78 -106.58
CA ALA A 216 -18.61 37.47 -107.99
C ALA A 216 -19.93 36.70 -108.23
N GLN A 217 -20.28 35.73 -107.38
CA GLN A 217 -21.50 34.91 -107.48
C GLN A 217 -22.75 35.70 -107.07
N GLN A 218 -22.69 36.58 -106.07
CA GLN A 218 -23.78 37.49 -105.71
C GLN A 218 -23.99 38.54 -106.79
N SER A 219 -22.95 38.99 -107.50
CA SER A 219 -23.15 39.82 -108.69
C SER A 219 -23.86 39.07 -109.83
N LEU A 220 -23.74 37.74 -109.86
CA LEU A 220 -24.40 36.85 -110.82
C LEU A 220 -25.84 36.47 -110.40
N THR A 221 -26.06 36.09 -109.13
CA THR A 221 -27.38 35.70 -108.61
C THR A 221 -28.28 36.88 -108.31
N THR A 222 -27.76 38.09 -108.04
CA THR A 222 -28.61 39.30 -108.02
C THR A 222 -29.07 39.71 -109.42
N ALA A 223 -28.36 39.27 -110.48
CA ALA A 223 -28.85 39.36 -111.85
C ALA A 223 -29.89 38.27 -112.19
N GLU A 224 -29.86 37.10 -111.52
CA GLU A 224 -30.78 35.97 -111.76
C GLU A 224 -32.05 36.00 -110.87
N GLU A 225 -31.96 36.38 -109.60
CA GLU A 225 -33.11 36.42 -108.66
C GLU A 225 -34.01 37.65 -108.87
N LEU A 226 -33.49 38.74 -109.46
CA LEU A 226 -34.29 39.88 -109.94
C LEU A 226 -35.23 39.45 -111.10
N SER A 227 -34.93 38.34 -111.77
CA SER A 227 -35.78 37.75 -112.81
C SER A 227 -36.85 36.79 -112.25
N GLN A 228 -36.77 36.37 -110.98
CA GLN A 228 -37.60 35.28 -110.45
C GLN A 228 -38.45 35.65 -109.21
N SER A 229 -38.18 36.79 -108.55
CA SER A 229 -38.99 37.29 -107.41
C SER A 229 -40.28 38.05 -107.81
N LEU A 230 -40.70 37.97 -109.07
CA LEU A 230 -41.97 38.50 -109.57
C LEU A 230 -43.13 37.48 -109.50
N SER A 231 -42.90 36.25 -109.00
CA SER A 231 -43.89 35.17 -109.07
C SER A 231 -44.10 34.40 -107.77
N SER A 232 -45.13 34.82 -107.01
CA SER A 232 -45.88 34.05 -106.00
C SER A 232 -45.53 34.27 -104.51
N GLY A 233 -46.58 34.56 -103.73
CA GLY A 233 -46.56 34.73 -102.28
C GLY A 233 -47.80 34.14 -101.59
N LEU A 234 -47.85 34.32 -100.24
CA LEU A 234 -48.82 33.89 -99.19
C LEU A 234 -48.61 32.50 -98.55
N SER A 235 -48.84 32.24 -97.24
CA SER A 235 -49.66 32.88 -96.18
C SER A 235 -49.19 32.51 -94.74
N GLY A 236 -49.48 33.32 -93.70
CA GLY A 236 -49.24 32.97 -92.28
C GLY A 236 -49.88 33.96 -91.28
N MET A 237 -50.74 33.48 -90.36
CA MET A 237 -51.26 34.31 -89.23
C MET A 237 -51.81 33.53 -88.00
N ASN A 238 -52.23 32.26 -88.09
CA ASN A 238 -52.84 31.54 -86.94
C ASN A 238 -51.86 30.82 -85.99
N THR A 239 -50.57 30.75 -86.30
CA THR A 239 -49.58 29.99 -85.52
C THR A 239 -49.03 30.78 -84.32
N TYR A 240 -49.07 32.11 -84.37
CA TYR A 240 -48.38 32.97 -83.40
C TYR A 240 -49.05 33.03 -82.02
N GLN A 241 -50.36 32.83 -81.93
CA GLN A 241 -51.10 33.06 -80.69
C GLN A 241 -50.99 31.89 -79.69
N SER A 242 -50.79 30.66 -80.17
CA SER A 242 -50.58 29.46 -79.33
C SER A 242 -49.17 29.43 -78.72
N SER A 243 -48.16 29.89 -79.46
CA SER A 243 -46.77 29.87 -79.00
C SER A 243 -46.49 30.89 -77.88
N ILE A 244 -47.25 32.00 -77.84
CA ILE A 244 -47.11 33.03 -76.79
C ILE A 244 -47.62 32.54 -75.42
N SER A 245 -48.74 31.82 -75.37
CA SER A 245 -49.29 31.30 -74.11
C SER A 245 -48.43 30.19 -73.52
N GLU A 246 -47.90 29.30 -74.36
CA GLU A 246 -46.96 28.25 -73.96
C GLU A 246 -45.65 28.82 -73.40
N ALA A 247 -45.09 29.85 -74.03
CA ALA A 247 -43.87 30.52 -73.53
C ALA A 247 -44.10 31.18 -72.16
N LYS A 248 -45.27 31.83 -71.94
CA LYS A 248 -45.63 32.40 -70.64
C LYS A 248 -45.83 31.35 -69.54
N ASN A 249 -46.46 30.22 -69.87
CA ASN A 249 -46.64 29.12 -68.92
C ASN A 249 -45.29 28.47 -68.54
N ARG A 250 -44.36 28.31 -69.51
CA ARG A 250 -42.97 27.87 -69.23
C ARG A 250 -42.24 28.82 -68.30
N ALA A 251 -42.38 30.13 -68.50
CA ALA A 251 -41.78 31.14 -67.63
C ALA A 251 -42.35 31.14 -66.20
N ALA A 252 -43.67 30.94 -66.06
CA ALA A 252 -44.33 30.84 -64.75
C ALA A 252 -43.90 29.58 -64.00
N ALA A 253 -43.87 28.43 -64.67
CA ALA A 253 -43.44 27.14 -64.10
C ALA A 253 -41.97 27.19 -63.63
N ALA A 254 -41.06 27.74 -64.45
CA ALA A 254 -39.66 27.94 -64.08
C ALA A 254 -39.50 28.95 -62.91
N GLY A 255 -40.38 29.95 -62.81
CA GLY A 255 -40.44 30.87 -61.66
C GLY A 255 -40.83 30.17 -60.36
N THR A 256 -41.89 29.35 -60.38
CA THR A 256 -42.30 28.57 -59.22
C THR A 256 -41.25 27.54 -58.78
N GLU A 257 -40.56 26.90 -59.73
CA GLU A 257 -39.46 25.97 -59.46
C GLU A 257 -38.30 26.70 -58.76
N ALA A 258 -37.90 27.88 -59.24
CA ALA A 258 -36.86 28.70 -58.62
C ALA A 258 -37.23 29.14 -57.19
N ASP A 259 -38.49 29.55 -56.96
CA ASP A 259 -38.94 29.99 -55.63
C ASP A 259 -39.06 28.83 -54.63
N GLN A 260 -39.48 27.64 -55.08
CA GLN A 260 -39.50 26.42 -54.26
C GLN A 260 -38.09 25.98 -53.88
N SER A 261 -37.16 25.92 -54.85
CA SER A 261 -35.76 25.59 -54.58
C SER A 261 -35.07 26.65 -53.71
N ALA A 262 -35.42 27.93 -53.85
CA ALA A 262 -34.88 29.00 -53.00
C ALA A 262 -35.30 28.87 -51.53
N LYS A 263 -36.56 28.48 -51.25
CA LYS A 263 -37.01 28.18 -49.88
C LYS A 263 -36.31 26.96 -49.29
N GLN A 264 -36.12 25.90 -50.08
CA GLN A 264 -35.37 24.70 -49.66
C GLN A 264 -33.90 25.03 -49.39
N LEU A 265 -33.28 25.89 -50.21
CA LEU A 265 -31.92 26.37 -50.02
C LEU A 265 -31.78 27.13 -48.69
N GLN A 266 -32.73 28.01 -48.36
CA GLN A 266 -32.69 28.78 -47.12
C GLN A 266 -32.78 27.88 -45.87
N LEU A 267 -33.62 26.84 -45.91
CA LEU A 267 -33.74 25.86 -44.82
C LEU A 267 -32.45 25.02 -44.69
N ALA A 268 -31.90 24.53 -45.81
CA ALA A 268 -30.65 23.77 -45.82
C ALA A 268 -29.46 24.62 -45.34
N GLN A 269 -29.41 25.91 -45.70
CA GLN A 269 -28.39 26.87 -45.23
C GLN A 269 -28.51 27.21 -43.75
N ALA A 270 -29.71 27.16 -43.16
CA ALA A 270 -29.88 27.30 -41.71
C ALA A 270 -29.45 26.02 -40.97
N GLU A 271 -29.84 24.86 -41.48
CA GLU A 271 -29.52 23.55 -40.90
C GLU A 271 -28.00 23.27 -40.91
N ILE A 272 -27.32 23.58 -42.02
CA ILE A 272 -25.87 23.41 -42.12
C ILE A 272 -25.11 24.29 -41.12
N ARG A 273 -25.56 25.53 -40.88
CA ARG A 273 -24.91 26.44 -39.91
C ARG A 273 -25.01 25.91 -38.48
N ASP A 274 -26.16 25.38 -38.09
CA ASP A 274 -26.34 24.77 -36.78
C ASP A 274 -25.45 23.52 -36.62
N LYS A 275 -25.47 22.62 -37.61
CA LYS A 275 -24.64 21.40 -37.60
C LYS A 275 -23.14 21.72 -37.64
N GLU A 276 -22.69 22.70 -38.42
CA GLU A 276 -21.28 23.13 -38.45
C GLU A 276 -20.82 23.71 -37.11
N ASN A 277 -21.67 24.49 -36.43
CA ASN A 277 -21.36 24.99 -35.08
C ASN A 277 -21.27 23.85 -34.06
N ARG A 278 -22.16 22.85 -34.15
CA ARG A 278 -22.11 21.64 -33.30
C ARG A 278 -20.86 20.81 -33.58
N VAL A 279 -20.47 20.62 -34.85
CA VAL A 279 -19.22 19.95 -35.23
C VAL A 279 -18.02 20.67 -34.63
N LYS A 280 -17.90 22.00 -34.78
CA LYS A 280 -16.80 22.76 -34.20
C LYS A 280 -16.70 22.60 -32.69
N LYS A 281 -17.84 22.62 -31.98
CA LYS A 281 -17.87 22.44 -30.53
C LYS A 281 -17.40 21.04 -30.11
N ILE A 282 -17.88 20.01 -30.79
CA ILE A 282 -17.48 18.62 -30.55
C ILE A 282 -16.00 18.40 -30.91
N GLU A 283 -15.48 19.06 -31.96
CA GLU A 283 -14.06 19.00 -32.32
C GLU A 283 -13.17 19.67 -31.27
N THR A 284 -13.59 20.82 -30.71
CA THR A 284 -12.86 21.47 -29.62
C THR A 284 -12.85 20.63 -28.35
N GLU A 285 -14.01 20.09 -27.94
CA GLU A 285 -14.15 19.21 -26.77
C GLU A 285 -13.35 17.90 -26.97
N GLY A 286 -13.36 17.34 -28.18
CA GLY A 286 -12.58 16.17 -28.55
C GLY A 286 -11.07 16.42 -28.55
N ARG A 287 -10.61 17.62 -28.97
CA ARG A 287 -9.20 18.00 -28.92
C ARG A 287 -8.72 18.18 -27.48
N GLU A 288 -9.47 18.91 -26.65
CA GLU A 288 -9.17 19.10 -25.23
C GLU A 288 -9.16 17.75 -24.49
N GLY A 289 -10.11 16.86 -24.80
CA GLY A 289 -10.13 15.49 -24.28
C GLY A 289 -8.89 14.68 -24.66
N LYS A 290 -8.44 14.76 -25.93
CA LYS A 290 -7.20 14.09 -26.38
C LYS A 290 -5.96 14.64 -25.69
N GLU A 291 -5.85 15.96 -25.54
CA GLU A 291 -4.73 16.59 -24.84
C GLU A 291 -4.67 16.19 -23.36
N ALA A 292 -5.83 16.11 -22.69
CA ALA A 292 -5.94 15.63 -21.32
C ALA A 292 -5.51 14.15 -21.20
N VAL A 293 -5.94 13.28 -22.13
CA VAL A 293 -5.51 11.88 -22.19
C VAL A 293 -4.00 11.76 -22.36
N GLU A 294 -3.39 12.51 -23.28
CA GLU A 294 -1.93 12.49 -23.49
C GLU A 294 -1.15 12.98 -22.27
N LYS A 295 -1.67 13.97 -21.55
CA LYS A 295 -1.06 14.45 -20.29
C LYS A 295 -1.07 13.36 -19.21
N GLU A 296 -2.19 12.68 -19.02
CA GLU A 296 -2.29 11.58 -18.05
C GLU A 296 -1.42 10.38 -18.46
N LYS A 297 -1.33 10.05 -19.77
CA LYS A 297 -0.42 9.00 -20.28
C LYS A 297 1.05 9.30 -19.98
N LYS A 298 1.49 10.54 -20.18
CA LYS A 298 2.87 10.96 -19.82
C LYS A 298 3.15 10.79 -18.34
N GLU A 299 2.16 11.04 -17.49
CA GLU A 299 2.31 10.89 -16.05
C GLU A 299 2.35 9.42 -15.63
N ILE A 300 1.57 8.54 -16.29
CA ILE A 300 1.66 7.08 -16.12
C ILE A 300 3.07 6.59 -16.49
N GLU A 301 3.63 7.02 -17.61
CA GLU A 301 5.00 6.67 -18.01
C GLU A 301 6.06 7.19 -17.01
N ARG A 302 5.86 8.39 -16.45
CA ARG A 302 6.71 8.91 -15.37
C ARG A 302 6.68 8.01 -14.13
N LEU A 303 5.50 7.55 -13.72
CA LEU A 303 5.32 6.65 -12.58
C LEU A 303 5.91 5.26 -12.86
N ARG A 304 5.74 4.72 -14.07
CA ARG A 304 6.39 3.47 -14.51
C ARG A 304 7.91 3.56 -14.43
N GLY A 305 8.50 4.65 -14.93
CA GLY A 305 9.94 4.88 -14.82
C GLY A 305 10.44 5.04 -13.38
N GLN A 306 9.60 5.54 -12.45
CA GLN A 306 9.93 5.54 -11.02
C GLN A 306 9.89 4.13 -10.42
N LEU A 307 8.92 3.32 -10.81
CA LEU A 307 8.77 1.92 -10.42
C LEU A 307 9.99 1.10 -10.86
N GLU A 308 10.43 1.25 -12.11
CA GLU A 308 11.63 0.58 -12.63
C GLU A 308 12.90 1.00 -11.90
N LYS A 309 13.07 2.29 -11.59
CA LYS A 309 14.21 2.79 -10.80
C LYS A 309 14.26 2.23 -9.37
N MET A 310 13.11 1.88 -8.81
CA MET A 310 13.01 1.21 -7.50
C MET A 310 13.24 -0.30 -7.60
N GLY A 311 13.65 -0.83 -8.76
CA GLY A 311 13.89 -2.25 -8.98
C GLY A 311 12.63 -3.09 -8.90
N TRP A 312 11.45 -2.48 -9.09
CA TRP A 312 10.21 -3.24 -9.07
C TRP A 312 10.10 -4.15 -10.29
N THR A 313 9.69 -5.37 -10.02
CA THR A 313 9.21 -6.32 -11.01
C THR A 313 8.05 -7.08 -10.38
N ARG A 314 7.09 -7.57 -11.19
CA ARG A 314 5.97 -8.37 -10.66
C ARG A 314 6.46 -9.59 -9.88
N ALA A 315 7.45 -10.31 -10.42
CA ALA A 315 8.08 -11.44 -9.75
C ALA A 315 8.80 -11.02 -8.46
N GLY A 316 9.56 -9.92 -8.49
CA GLY A 316 10.27 -9.40 -7.31
C GLY A 316 9.33 -8.91 -6.21
N ARG A 317 8.13 -8.42 -6.56
CA ARG A 317 7.09 -8.07 -5.60
C ARG A 317 6.52 -9.31 -4.90
N GLU A 318 6.14 -10.33 -5.66
CA GLU A 318 5.65 -11.59 -5.10
C GLU A 318 6.72 -12.28 -4.23
N GLU A 319 7.99 -12.25 -4.66
CA GLU A 319 9.11 -12.76 -3.88
C GLU A 319 9.31 -11.97 -2.58
N ALA A 320 9.27 -10.63 -2.62
CA ALA A 320 9.37 -9.79 -1.43
C ALA A 320 8.20 -10.02 -0.45
N GLU A 321 6.96 -10.19 -0.93
CA GLU A 321 5.81 -10.53 -0.08
C GLU A 321 5.99 -11.90 0.60
N GLN A 322 6.48 -12.91 -0.13
CA GLN A 322 6.80 -14.22 0.43
C GLN A 322 7.94 -14.16 1.45
N GLU A 323 9.00 -13.42 1.15
CA GLU A 323 10.15 -13.23 2.05
C GLU A 323 9.73 -12.51 3.34
N VAL A 324 8.84 -11.50 3.27
CA VAL A 324 8.25 -10.90 4.48
C VAL A 324 7.55 -11.95 5.33
N GLY A 325 6.77 -12.84 4.73
CA GLY A 325 6.12 -13.94 5.43
C GLY A 325 7.12 -14.89 6.11
N LYS A 326 8.19 -15.29 5.39
CA LYS A 326 9.23 -16.17 5.93
C LYS A 326 10.02 -15.53 7.07
N VAL A 327 10.43 -14.27 6.90
CA VAL A 327 11.21 -13.52 7.90
C VAL A 327 10.35 -13.24 9.14
N ALA A 328 9.06 -12.94 8.97
CA ALA A 328 8.12 -12.79 10.09
C ALA A 328 7.96 -14.09 10.89
N GLU A 329 7.84 -15.24 10.21
CA GLU A 329 7.81 -16.56 10.86
C GLU A 329 9.14 -16.89 11.54
N GLU A 330 10.29 -16.54 10.94
CA GLU A 330 11.60 -16.69 11.59
C GLU A 330 11.70 -15.83 12.86
N ALA A 331 11.29 -14.57 12.80
CA ALA A 331 11.26 -13.67 13.95
C ALA A 331 10.36 -14.22 15.06
N ARG A 332 9.21 -14.82 14.70
CA ARG A 332 8.30 -15.47 15.65
C ARG A 332 8.94 -16.71 16.28
N ARG A 333 9.53 -17.61 15.48
CA ARG A 333 10.20 -18.81 15.99
C ARG A 333 11.37 -18.50 16.90
N ALA A 334 12.23 -17.55 16.51
CA ALA A 334 13.34 -17.09 17.33
C ALA A 334 12.86 -16.44 18.64
N ARG A 335 11.71 -15.75 18.61
CA ARG A 335 11.09 -15.21 19.82
C ARG A 335 10.56 -16.31 20.73
N ASP A 336 9.86 -17.29 20.18
CA ASP A 336 9.35 -18.44 20.93
C ASP A 336 10.50 -19.29 21.53
N GLU A 337 11.64 -19.38 20.83
CA GLU A 337 12.89 -19.95 21.36
C GLU A 337 13.43 -19.11 22.53
N ALA A 338 13.55 -17.79 22.35
CA ALA A 338 14.00 -16.88 23.40
C ALA A 338 13.11 -16.97 24.65
N ASP A 339 11.78 -16.97 24.49
CA ASP A 339 10.81 -17.04 25.57
C ASP A 339 10.87 -18.40 26.30
N ARG A 340 11.08 -19.50 25.57
CA ARG A 340 11.33 -20.83 26.18
C ARG A 340 12.59 -20.81 27.04
N HIS A 341 13.70 -20.31 26.54
CA HIS A 341 14.94 -20.21 27.32
C HIS A 341 14.77 -19.26 28.52
N ARG A 342 14.12 -18.10 28.33
CA ARG A 342 13.83 -17.10 29.36
C ARG A 342 12.93 -17.64 30.48
N SER A 343 11.94 -18.48 30.16
CA SER A 343 11.06 -19.11 31.14
C SER A 343 11.84 -19.99 32.13
N SER A 344 12.92 -20.64 31.66
CA SER A 344 13.83 -21.43 32.49
C SER A 344 14.76 -20.58 33.38
N LEU A 345 14.78 -19.26 33.16
CA LEU A 345 15.64 -18.28 33.83
C LEU A 345 14.84 -17.34 34.74
N SER A 346 13.75 -17.82 35.36
CA SER A 346 12.88 -17.03 36.25
C SER A 346 13.58 -16.39 37.47
N GLN A 347 14.81 -16.80 37.76
CA GLN A 347 15.69 -16.22 38.79
C GLN A 347 16.41 -14.96 38.30
N LEU A 348 16.60 -14.81 36.98
CA LEU A 348 17.16 -13.63 36.31
C LEU A 348 16.06 -12.72 35.73
N ASP A 349 14.81 -12.93 36.13
CA ASP A 349 13.72 -12.02 35.79
C ASP A 349 13.59 -10.94 36.85
N PHE A 350 13.74 -9.67 36.44
CA PHE A 350 13.63 -8.50 37.31
C PHE A 350 12.45 -7.63 36.88
N THR A 351 11.31 -7.83 37.54
CA THR A 351 10.10 -7.03 37.35
C THR A 351 9.93 -6.03 38.49
N TYR A 352 9.66 -4.76 38.14
CA TYR A 352 9.40 -3.68 39.10
C TYR A 352 8.33 -2.73 38.56
N SER A 353 7.62 -2.05 39.47
CA SER A 353 6.74 -0.92 39.15
C SER A 353 7.55 0.37 39.12
N ASP A 354 7.20 1.30 38.24
CA ASP A 354 7.90 2.59 38.16
C ASP A 354 7.79 3.34 39.50
N PRO A 355 8.91 3.61 40.20
CA PRO A 355 8.86 4.18 41.55
C PRO A 355 8.43 5.65 41.56
N THR A 356 8.63 6.37 40.45
CA THR A 356 8.24 7.78 40.29
C THR A 356 7.54 8.01 38.96
N PRO A 357 6.65 9.02 38.84
CA PRO A 357 6.17 9.49 37.54
C PRO A 357 7.37 9.89 36.66
N ASN A 358 7.40 9.43 35.41
CA ASN A 358 8.51 9.61 34.46
C ASN A 358 9.85 8.97 34.87
N PHE A 359 9.82 7.83 35.58
CA PHE A 359 11.04 7.08 35.90
C PHE A 359 11.81 6.65 34.64
N ASP A 360 13.10 6.95 34.60
CA ASP A 360 14.00 6.52 33.52
C ASP A 360 14.37 5.03 33.69
N ARG A 361 13.68 4.16 32.97
CA ARG A 361 13.96 2.70 33.00
C ARG A 361 15.36 2.34 32.51
N THR A 362 16.02 3.20 31.73
CA THR A 362 17.41 2.96 31.29
C THR A 362 18.42 3.11 32.42
N ALA A 363 18.02 3.69 33.56
CA ALA A 363 18.85 3.76 34.76
C ALA A 363 19.02 2.37 35.44
N VAL A 364 18.21 1.38 35.04
CA VAL A 364 18.32 -0.01 35.47
C VAL A 364 18.90 -0.83 34.32
N LEU A 365 20.17 -1.23 34.43
CA LEU A 365 20.80 -2.08 33.42
C LEU A 365 20.27 -3.52 33.49
N GLY A 366 19.83 -3.96 34.67
CA GLY A 366 19.22 -5.27 34.88
C GLY A 366 20.13 -6.26 35.61
N PRO A 367 19.72 -7.54 35.70
CA PRO A 367 20.48 -8.59 36.36
C PRO A 367 21.86 -8.79 35.73
N LEU A 368 22.87 -8.94 36.58
CA LEU A 368 24.27 -9.06 36.17
C LEU A 368 24.50 -10.23 35.20
N GLY A 369 23.81 -11.36 35.42
CA GLY A 369 23.87 -12.52 34.52
C GLY A 369 23.49 -12.20 33.08
N ASN A 370 22.51 -11.32 32.85
CA ASN A 370 22.05 -10.94 31.50
C ASN A 370 23.03 -9.97 30.79
N LEU A 371 23.93 -9.34 31.55
CA LEU A 371 24.93 -8.41 31.04
C LEU A 371 26.25 -9.11 30.65
N VAL A 372 26.39 -10.40 30.97
CA VAL A 372 27.54 -11.23 30.63
C VAL A 372 27.35 -11.83 29.25
N SER A 373 28.32 -11.61 28.36
CA SER A 373 28.40 -12.24 27.04
C SER A 373 29.63 -13.14 26.98
N LEU A 374 29.47 -14.36 26.48
CA LEU A 374 30.54 -15.35 26.35
C LEU A 374 30.69 -15.75 24.88
N THR A 375 31.93 -15.94 24.43
CA THR A 375 32.15 -16.59 23.12
C THR A 375 31.76 -18.07 23.21
N PRO A 376 31.36 -18.72 22.10
CA PRO A 376 30.95 -20.12 22.12
C PRO A 376 32.00 -21.06 22.74
N GLU A 377 33.28 -20.84 22.41
CA GLU A 377 34.39 -21.63 22.95
C GLU A 377 34.53 -21.50 24.48
N ILE A 378 34.34 -20.29 25.00
CA ILE A 378 34.43 -20.03 26.44
C ILE A 378 33.19 -20.55 27.15
N ALA A 379 32.01 -20.37 26.56
CA ALA A 379 30.77 -20.90 27.10
C ALA A 379 30.87 -22.42 27.28
N ASP A 380 31.43 -23.15 26.31
CA ASP A 380 31.51 -24.60 26.43
C ASP A 380 32.54 -25.11 27.44
N LYS A 381 33.69 -24.42 27.54
CA LYS A 381 34.79 -24.84 28.41
C LYS A 381 34.69 -24.32 29.83
N TRP A 382 34.20 -23.09 30.03
CA TRP A 382 34.37 -22.36 31.28
C TRP A 382 33.05 -21.84 31.88
N SER A 383 31.87 -22.10 31.29
CA SER A 383 30.60 -21.57 31.82
C SER A 383 30.37 -21.95 33.28
N THR A 384 30.61 -23.21 33.65
CA THR A 384 30.39 -23.71 35.01
C THR A 384 31.31 -23.02 36.01
N ALA A 385 32.57 -22.81 35.63
CA ALA A 385 33.55 -22.11 36.45
C ALA A 385 33.18 -20.63 36.64
N LEU A 386 32.70 -19.97 35.58
CA LEU A 386 32.21 -18.59 35.63
C LEU A 386 30.92 -18.45 36.45
N GLU A 387 30.02 -19.42 36.37
CA GLU A 387 28.81 -19.49 37.19
C GLU A 387 29.14 -19.56 38.67
N ILE A 388 30.11 -20.40 39.05
CA ILE A 388 30.53 -20.60 40.44
C ILE A 388 31.35 -19.41 40.95
N CYS A 389 32.17 -18.81 40.08
CA CYS A 389 32.88 -17.57 40.36
C CYS A 389 31.92 -16.45 40.80
N ALA A 390 30.90 -16.16 40.00
CA ALA A 390 29.93 -15.12 40.34
C ALA A 390 28.95 -15.57 41.44
N GLY A 391 28.56 -16.85 41.45
CA GLY A 391 27.62 -17.43 42.40
C GLY A 391 26.32 -16.64 42.49
N GLY A 392 25.89 -16.30 43.70
CA GLY A 392 24.70 -15.49 43.92
C GLY A 392 24.75 -14.08 43.32
N LYS A 393 25.95 -13.56 42.99
CA LYS A 393 26.10 -12.22 42.39
C LYS A 393 25.49 -12.12 40.99
N LEU A 394 25.28 -13.25 40.29
CA LEU A 394 24.62 -13.27 38.97
C LEU A 394 23.20 -12.72 38.99
N TYR A 395 22.49 -12.90 40.11
CA TYR A 395 21.10 -12.46 40.28
C TYR A 395 20.99 -11.02 40.80
N ASN A 396 22.12 -10.38 41.10
CA ASN A 396 22.13 -9.00 41.55
C ASN A 396 21.81 -8.07 40.37
N VAL A 397 21.04 -7.01 40.63
CA VAL A 397 20.59 -6.09 39.59
C VAL A 397 21.46 -4.84 39.60
N VAL A 398 22.04 -4.52 38.45
CA VAL A 398 22.91 -3.36 38.26
C VAL A 398 22.07 -2.11 38.00
N VAL A 399 22.31 -1.06 38.78
CA VAL A 399 21.62 0.24 38.69
C VAL A 399 22.63 1.36 38.60
N ARG A 400 22.25 2.46 37.93
CA ARG A 400 23.12 3.61 37.67
C ARG A 400 23.68 4.24 38.95
N ASP A 401 22.84 4.42 39.98
CA ASP A 401 23.24 5.06 41.24
C ASP A 401 22.51 4.50 42.48
N GLU A 402 22.97 4.88 43.68
CA GLU A 402 22.32 4.46 44.94
C GLU A 402 20.90 5.03 45.12
N ARG A 403 20.59 6.14 44.45
CA ARG A 403 19.31 6.85 44.58
C ARG A 403 18.21 6.06 43.89
N ILE A 404 18.44 5.65 42.65
CA ILE A 404 17.59 4.75 41.86
C ILE A 404 17.44 3.42 42.60
N GLY A 405 18.54 2.88 43.13
CA GLY A 405 18.48 1.66 43.96
C GLY A 405 17.55 1.82 45.17
N SER A 406 17.66 2.94 45.89
CA SER A 406 16.80 3.24 47.05
C SER A 406 15.33 3.44 46.67
N GLN A 407 15.07 4.09 45.52
CA GLN A 407 13.72 4.28 45.00
C GLN A 407 13.06 2.94 44.64
N LEU A 408 13.78 2.06 43.94
CA LEU A 408 13.28 0.73 43.58
C LEU A 408 12.99 -0.14 44.80
N LEU A 409 13.83 -0.10 45.83
CA LEU A 409 13.59 -0.84 47.08
C LEU A 409 12.38 -0.32 47.86
N LYS A 410 12.12 0.99 47.85
CA LYS A 410 11.02 1.61 48.61
C LYS A 410 9.68 1.57 47.87
N GLN A 411 9.69 1.84 46.57
CA GLN A 411 8.49 2.13 45.76
C GLN A 411 8.36 1.21 44.53
N GLY A 412 9.36 0.38 44.23
CA GLY A 412 9.35 -0.49 43.04
C GLY A 412 8.50 -1.76 43.15
N GLN A 413 7.81 -1.99 44.28
CA GLN A 413 6.92 -3.14 44.51
C GLN A 413 7.55 -4.50 44.13
N LEU A 414 8.78 -4.71 44.57
CA LEU A 414 9.55 -5.91 44.23
C LEU A 414 8.91 -7.16 44.84
N ARG A 415 8.67 -8.18 44.01
CA ARG A 415 8.02 -9.45 44.43
C ARG A 415 8.94 -10.41 45.19
N LYS A 416 10.25 -10.21 45.09
CA LYS A 416 11.29 -11.09 45.66
C LYS A 416 12.35 -10.23 46.34
N ARG A 417 13.13 -10.82 47.25
CA ARG A 417 14.33 -10.20 47.81
C ARG A 417 15.37 -10.07 46.70
N VAL A 418 15.83 -8.84 46.45
CA VAL A 418 16.82 -8.52 45.41
C VAL A 418 17.98 -7.74 46.02
N THR A 419 19.18 -8.01 45.54
CA THR A 419 20.38 -7.21 45.85
C THR A 419 20.68 -6.29 44.66
N LEU A 420 20.74 -4.98 44.91
CA LEU A 420 21.05 -3.98 43.89
C LEU A 420 22.52 -3.58 43.95
N ILE A 421 23.16 -3.43 42.79
CA ILE A 421 24.55 -2.97 42.65
C ILE A 421 24.53 -1.54 42.08
N PRO A 422 24.66 -0.51 42.93
CA PRO A 422 24.80 0.87 42.48
C PRO A 422 26.19 1.13 41.91
N LEU A 423 26.27 1.43 40.61
CA LEU A 423 27.54 1.64 39.90
C LEU A 423 28.39 2.77 40.47
N ASN A 424 27.76 3.80 41.04
CA ASN A 424 28.45 4.94 41.63
C ASN A 424 29.06 4.67 43.04
N LYS A 425 28.67 3.58 43.70
CA LYS A 425 29.11 3.23 45.07
C LYS A 425 29.82 1.89 45.17
N ILE A 426 29.69 1.03 44.17
CA ILE A 426 30.33 -0.28 44.18
C ILE A 426 31.85 -0.14 44.22
N SER A 427 32.49 -0.86 45.15
CA SER A 427 33.94 -0.91 45.26
C SER A 427 34.41 -2.30 44.86
N PRO A 428 35.01 -2.46 43.66
CA PRO A 428 35.53 -3.75 43.24
C PRO A 428 36.78 -4.13 44.05
N PRO A 429 37.02 -5.43 44.26
CA PRO A 429 38.24 -5.92 44.88
C PRO A 429 39.48 -5.44 44.11
N ARG A 430 40.50 -4.95 44.83
CA ARG A 430 41.74 -4.48 44.21
C ARG A 430 42.71 -5.65 44.05
N VAL A 431 42.61 -6.36 42.94
CA VAL A 431 43.65 -7.31 42.53
C VAL A 431 44.80 -6.56 41.88
N THR A 432 46.02 -6.83 42.33
CA THR A 432 47.21 -6.21 41.73
C THR A 432 47.64 -6.96 40.46
N PRO A 433 48.13 -6.26 39.43
CA PRO A 433 48.69 -6.92 38.24
C PRO A 433 49.82 -7.91 38.57
N VAL A 434 50.53 -7.66 39.68
CA VAL A 434 51.58 -8.54 40.21
C VAL A 434 51.03 -9.90 40.62
N GLN A 435 49.89 -9.95 41.31
CA GLN A 435 49.23 -11.20 41.71
C GLN A 435 48.79 -12.03 40.49
N VAL A 436 48.19 -11.38 39.50
CA VAL A 436 47.76 -12.06 38.26
C VAL A 436 48.97 -12.58 37.46
N ALA A 437 50.04 -11.79 37.37
CA ALA A 437 51.28 -12.22 36.71
C ALA A 437 51.96 -13.38 37.45
N ALA A 438 51.99 -13.36 38.79
CA ALA A 438 52.51 -14.45 39.60
C ALA A 438 51.70 -15.75 39.38
N ALA A 439 50.37 -15.66 39.36
CA ALA A 439 49.50 -16.79 39.07
C ALA A 439 49.74 -17.39 37.68
N LYS A 440 49.87 -16.54 36.65
CA LYS A 440 50.18 -16.96 35.28
C LYS A 440 51.59 -17.56 35.16
N LYS A 441 52.55 -17.14 35.99
CA LYS A 441 53.91 -17.72 36.03
C LYS A 441 53.93 -19.11 36.68
N ILE A 442 53.12 -19.33 37.72
CA ILE A 442 53.01 -20.62 38.42
C ILE A 442 52.46 -21.71 37.50
N ALA A 443 51.45 -21.37 36.69
CA ALA A 443 50.85 -22.31 35.73
C ALA A 443 50.47 -21.61 34.42
N PRO A 444 51.43 -21.47 33.49
CA PRO A 444 51.23 -20.81 32.20
C PRO A 444 50.16 -21.50 31.36
N GLY A 445 49.22 -20.73 30.81
CA GLY A 445 48.13 -21.24 29.94
C GLY A 445 47.05 -22.05 30.66
N LYS A 446 47.15 -22.22 31.98
CA LYS A 446 46.17 -22.95 32.80
C LYS A 446 45.40 -22.07 33.79
N VAL A 447 45.74 -20.79 33.87
CA VAL A 447 45.16 -19.83 34.82
C VAL A 447 44.77 -18.56 34.10
N PHE A 448 43.52 -18.14 34.30
CA PHE A 448 42.95 -16.94 33.70
C PHE A 448 42.23 -16.13 34.77
N LEU A 449 42.21 -14.80 34.66
CA LEU A 449 41.33 -14.00 35.50
C LEU A 449 39.90 -14.17 34.97
N ALA A 450 38.90 -14.39 35.84
CA ALA A 450 37.53 -14.61 35.38
C ALA A 450 37.00 -13.43 34.54
N LEU A 451 37.39 -12.20 34.90
CA LEU A 451 37.08 -10.99 34.13
C LEU A 451 37.65 -11.00 32.70
N GLU A 452 38.77 -11.66 32.43
CA GLU A 452 39.38 -11.75 31.08
C GLU A 452 38.59 -12.68 30.15
N LEU A 453 37.77 -13.59 30.70
CA LEU A 453 37.01 -14.58 29.93
C LEU A 453 35.61 -14.11 29.52
N ILE A 454 35.17 -12.94 30.00
CA ILE A 454 33.82 -12.44 29.76
C ILE A 454 33.82 -11.12 28.98
N SER A 455 32.80 -10.93 28.15
CA SER A 455 32.51 -9.67 27.47
C SER A 455 31.28 -9.02 28.10
N PHE A 456 31.26 -7.69 28.20
CA PHE A 456 30.17 -6.95 28.85
C PHE A 456 30.09 -5.50 28.36
N PRO A 457 28.93 -4.83 28.53
CA PRO A 457 28.79 -3.40 28.22
C PRO A 457 29.73 -2.55 29.08
N ALA A 458 30.36 -1.52 28.48
CA ALA A 458 31.33 -0.67 29.18
C ALA A 458 30.78 -0.02 30.46
N GLU A 459 29.50 0.33 30.46
CA GLU A 459 28.78 0.92 31.60
C GLU A 459 28.70 -0.03 32.80
N ALA A 460 28.69 -1.35 32.57
CA ALA A 460 28.59 -2.36 33.62
C ALA A 460 29.94 -2.76 34.24
N ARG A 461 31.06 -2.16 33.78
CA ARG A 461 32.42 -2.53 34.20
C ARG A 461 32.61 -2.61 35.72
N PRO A 462 32.21 -1.61 36.54
CA PRO A 462 32.40 -1.68 38.00
C PRO A 462 31.68 -2.87 38.64
N ALA A 463 30.50 -3.23 38.12
CA ALA A 463 29.73 -4.39 38.60
C ALA A 463 30.38 -5.72 38.19
N MET A 464 30.96 -5.78 36.98
CA MET A 464 31.67 -6.96 36.49
C MET A 464 32.98 -7.19 37.23
N GLU A 465 33.74 -6.13 37.51
CA GLU A 465 34.94 -6.20 38.36
C GLU A 465 34.60 -6.65 39.78
N PHE A 466 33.47 -6.22 40.34
CA PHE A 466 32.99 -6.70 41.64
C PHE A 466 32.60 -8.19 41.65
N ALA A 467 32.07 -8.71 40.54
CA ALA A 467 31.61 -10.09 40.44
C ALA A 467 32.71 -11.08 40.04
N PHE A 468 33.61 -10.69 39.14
CA PHE A 468 34.60 -11.56 38.49
C PHE A 468 36.06 -11.10 38.68
N GLY A 469 36.29 -9.96 39.32
CA GLY A 469 37.63 -9.35 39.40
C GLY A 469 38.57 -9.95 40.45
N ASP A 470 38.08 -10.73 41.41
CA ASP A 470 38.87 -11.30 42.52
C ASP A 470 39.15 -12.81 42.40
N THR A 471 38.73 -13.41 41.28
CA THR A 471 38.70 -14.87 41.14
C THR A 471 39.45 -15.33 39.90
N LEU A 472 40.31 -16.32 40.10
CA LEU A 472 41.07 -16.99 39.05
C LEU A 472 40.32 -18.23 38.58
N ILE A 473 40.28 -18.47 37.28
CA ILE A 473 39.77 -19.69 36.67
C ILE A 473 40.97 -20.58 36.31
N CYS A 474 40.97 -21.81 36.81
CA CYS A 474 42.04 -22.77 36.66
C CYS A 474 41.58 -23.99 35.86
N ALA A 475 42.47 -24.58 35.07
CA ALA A 475 42.16 -25.78 34.28
C ALA A 475 41.89 -27.02 35.14
N ASP A 476 42.63 -27.19 36.24
CA ASP A 476 42.62 -28.40 37.07
C ASP A 476 42.75 -28.07 38.57
N ASP A 477 42.35 -29.02 39.43
CA ASP A 477 42.39 -28.89 40.90
C ASP A 477 43.80 -28.69 41.46
N GLU A 478 44.81 -29.32 40.86
CA GLU A 478 46.20 -29.14 41.28
C GLU A 478 46.67 -27.70 41.06
N THR A 479 46.32 -27.13 39.90
CA THR A 479 46.62 -25.75 39.56
C THR A 479 45.88 -24.78 40.49
N ALA A 480 44.59 -25.01 40.75
CA ALA A 480 43.81 -24.18 41.66
C ALA A 480 44.41 -24.18 43.09
N LYS A 481 44.77 -25.36 43.61
CA LYS A 481 45.40 -25.49 44.92
C LYS A 481 46.75 -24.75 45.01
N LYS A 482 47.61 -24.90 43.99
CA LYS A 482 48.92 -24.24 43.95
C LYS A 482 48.80 -22.72 43.92
N VAL A 483 47.88 -22.21 43.12
CA VAL A 483 47.72 -20.77 42.88
C VAL A 483 46.98 -20.09 44.03
N THR A 484 45.94 -20.72 44.59
CA THR A 484 45.16 -20.14 45.72
C THR A 484 45.98 -19.94 46.97
N TYR A 485 46.85 -20.91 47.33
CA TYR A 485 47.62 -20.88 48.57
C TYR A 485 49.04 -20.33 48.41
N ASP A 486 49.41 -19.85 47.22
CA ASP A 486 50.70 -19.19 47.01
C ASP A 486 50.76 -17.88 47.82
N PRO A 487 51.86 -17.61 48.55
CA PRO A 487 51.99 -16.42 49.40
C PRO A 487 51.85 -15.08 48.66
N ILE A 488 52.20 -15.05 47.37
CA ILE A 488 52.18 -13.85 46.54
C ILE A 488 50.80 -13.70 45.90
N VAL A 489 50.20 -14.79 45.39
CA VAL A 489 48.89 -14.74 44.73
C VAL A 489 47.76 -14.56 45.74
N ARG A 490 47.56 -15.53 46.64
CA ARG A 490 46.53 -15.55 47.68
C ARG A 490 45.14 -15.09 47.21
N MET A 491 44.66 -15.64 46.10
CA MET A 491 43.37 -15.32 45.48
C MET A 491 42.43 -16.52 45.46
N ARG A 492 41.13 -16.26 45.35
CA ARG A 492 40.11 -17.29 45.16
C ARG A 492 40.28 -17.92 43.78
N SER A 493 40.22 -19.25 43.68
CA SER A 493 40.34 -19.96 42.40
C SER A 493 39.21 -20.94 42.19
N VAL A 494 38.71 -21.02 40.96
CA VAL A 494 37.65 -21.97 40.54
C VAL A 494 38.18 -22.83 39.41
N THR A 495 38.01 -24.15 39.51
CA THR A 495 38.43 -25.07 38.45
C THR A 495 37.42 -25.13 37.31
N MET A 496 37.85 -25.64 36.14
CA MET A 496 36.99 -25.92 35.00
C MET A 496 35.73 -26.73 35.36
N HIS A 497 35.89 -27.69 36.28
CA HIS A 497 34.83 -28.58 36.75
C HIS A 497 33.98 -28.00 37.90
N GLY A 498 34.33 -26.82 38.41
CA GLY A 498 33.55 -26.12 39.41
C GLY A 498 33.97 -26.33 40.88
N SER A 499 35.17 -26.82 41.14
CA SER A 499 35.73 -26.82 42.50
C SER A 499 36.19 -25.40 42.86
N LEU A 500 35.78 -24.89 44.01
CA LEU A 500 36.14 -23.57 44.53
C LEU A 500 37.16 -23.70 45.67
N TYR A 501 38.30 -23.00 45.52
CA TYR A 501 39.38 -22.92 46.50
C TYR A 501 39.51 -21.47 46.99
N ASP A 502 39.32 -21.27 48.29
CA ASP A 502 39.44 -19.96 48.91
C ASP A 502 40.73 -19.85 49.75
N PRO A 503 41.48 -18.73 49.67
CA PRO A 503 42.69 -18.50 50.47
C PRO A 503 42.42 -18.42 51.98
N SER A 504 41.16 -18.28 52.41
CA SER A 504 40.72 -18.41 53.82
C SER A 504 40.71 -19.86 54.32
N GLY A 505 40.99 -20.84 53.46
CA GLY A 505 41.04 -22.25 53.82
C GLY A 505 39.74 -23.01 53.61
N THR A 506 38.76 -22.43 52.91
CA THR A 506 37.54 -23.14 52.51
C THR A 506 37.71 -23.79 51.13
N LEU A 507 37.17 -25.00 51.00
CA LEU A 507 37.13 -25.78 49.77
C LEU A 507 35.67 -26.20 49.54
N SER A 508 35.16 -26.01 48.33
CA SER A 508 33.83 -26.48 47.94
C SER A 508 33.91 -27.23 46.62
N GLY A 509 33.34 -28.44 46.57
CA GLY A 509 33.35 -29.30 45.38
C GLY A 509 32.34 -30.45 45.53
N GLY A 510 32.04 -31.14 44.44
CA GLY A 510 31.07 -32.24 44.39
C GLY A 510 30.25 -32.24 43.10
N SER A 511 29.07 -32.86 43.13
CA SER A 511 28.11 -32.81 42.01
C SER A 511 27.74 -31.38 41.65
N ALA A 512 27.47 -31.13 40.36
CA ALA A 512 27.13 -29.79 39.88
C ALA A 512 25.94 -29.18 40.66
N PRO A 513 26.00 -27.89 41.03
CA PRO A 513 24.96 -27.25 41.82
C PRO A 513 23.62 -27.19 41.07
N GLN A 514 22.51 -27.17 41.81
CA GLN A 514 21.19 -26.90 41.23
C GLN A 514 21.19 -25.49 40.62
N GLY A 515 21.16 -25.41 39.29
CA GLY A 515 21.33 -24.16 38.54
C GLY A 515 22.55 -24.12 37.62
N ALA A 516 23.30 -25.23 37.47
CA ALA A 516 24.35 -25.31 36.45
C ALA A 516 23.80 -25.09 35.02
N GLY A 517 24.54 -24.34 34.21
CA GLY A 517 24.20 -24.04 32.81
C GLY A 517 23.32 -22.80 32.62
N ILE A 518 23.15 -21.96 33.65
CA ILE A 518 22.43 -20.69 33.55
C ILE A 518 23.10 -19.74 32.55
N LEU A 519 24.43 -19.57 32.60
CA LEU A 519 25.12 -18.67 31.67
C LEU A 519 25.01 -19.16 30.24
N LYS A 520 25.05 -20.47 29.99
CA LYS A 520 24.80 -21.04 28.65
C LYS A 520 23.40 -20.67 28.14
N ARG A 521 22.37 -20.88 28.97
CA ARG A 521 20.99 -20.52 28.62
C ARG A 521 20.80 -19.01 28.41
N VAL A 522 21.49 -18.17 29.18
CA VAL A 522 21.50 -16.72 28.97
C VAL A 522 22.11 -16.38 27.60
N GLN A 523 23.21 -17.04 27.21
CA GLN A 523 23.77 -16.85 25.87
C GLN A 523 22.80 -17.30 24.77
N ASP A 524 22.04 -18.36 24.99
CA ASP A 524 21.01 -18.81 24.05
C ASP A 524 19.89 -17.75 23.91
N VAL A 525 19.45 -17.14 25.01
CA VAL A 525 18.49 -16.01 24.98
C VAL A 525 19.06 -14.84 24.18
N ILE A 526 20.28 -14.39 24.50
CA ILE A 526 20.94 -13.26 23.80
C ILE A 526 21.04 -13.53 22.30
N ARG A 527 21.40 -14.76 21.91
CA ARG A 527 21.49 -15.17 20.50
C ARG A 527 20.13 -15.17 19.81
N CYS A 528 19.11 -15.70 20.46
CA CYS A 528 17.75 -15.70 19.92
C CYS A 528 17.20 -14.27 19.78
N GLU A 529 17.45 -13.40 20.76
CA GLU A 529 17.06 -11.99 20.70
C GLU A 529 17.79 -11.21 19.61
N ALA A 530 19.08 -11.50 19.38
CA ALA A 530 19.81 -10.95 18.25
C ALA A 530 19.18 -11.37 16.91
N ARG A 531 18.83 -12.66 16.76
CA ARG A 531 18.11 -13.18 15.58
C ARG A 531 16.75 -12.51 15.40
N VAL A 532 15.98 -12.31 16.48
CA VAL A 532 14.70 -11.58 16.42
C VAL A 532 14.90 -10.15 15.94
N LYS A 533 15.92 -9.45 16.47
CA LYS A 533 16.22 -8.06 16.09
C LYS A 533 16.62 -7.94 14.62
N GLU A 534 17.49 -8.84 14.15
CA GLU A 534 17.91 -8.91 12.75
C GLU A 534 16.75 -9.22 11.81
N ALA A 535 15.96 -10.25 12.13
CA ALA A 535 14.79 -10.62 11.34
C ALA A 535 13.76 -9.48 11.28
N ARG A 536 13.47 -8.80 12.40
CA ARG A 536 12.56 -7.64 12.40
C ARG A 536 13.09 -6.44 11.63
N ALA A 537 14.40 -6.20 11.65
CA ALA A 537 15.00 -5.13 10.87
C ALA A 537 14.81 -5.41 9.37
N ARG A 538 15.11 -6.64 8.94
CA ARG A 538 14.92 -7.11 7.56
C ARG A 538 13.44 -7.10 7.14
N GLU A 539 12.54 -7.54 8.01
CA GLU A 539 11.09 -7.47 7.78
C GLU A 539 10.63 -6.02 7.56
N GLY A 540 11.13 -5.08 8.38
CA GLY A 540 10.81 -3.66 8.27
C GLY A 540 11.32 -3.02 6.98
N GLU A 541 12.52 -3.40 6.52
CA GLU A 541 13.08 -2.93 5.24
C GLU A 541 12.25 -3.43 4.05
N LEU A 542 11.92 -4.73 4.02
CA LEU A 542 11.09 -5.32 2.98
C LEU A 542 9.68 -4.73 2.96
N LYS A 543 9.06 -4.51 4.13
CA LYS A 543 7.74 -3.85 4.22
C LYS A 543 7.77 -2.43 3.69
N LYS A 544 8.80 -1.64 4.02
CA LYS A 544 8.96 -0.28 3.46
C LYS A 544 9.10 -0.30 1.94
N GLN A 545 9.83 -1.28 1.40
CA GLN A 545 9.97 -1.46 -0.04
C GLN A 545 8.62 -1.80 -0.70
N LEU A 546 7.87 -2.76 -0.14
CA LEU A 546 6.53 -3.12 -0.61
C LEU A 546 5.52 -1.95 -0.52
N GLU A 547 5.55 -1.19 0.56
CA GLU A 547 4.70 0.01 0.72
C GLU A 547 5.05 1.09 -0.33
N GLY A 548 6.34 1.26 -0.62
CA GLY A 548 6.83 2.14 -1.66
C GLY A 548 6.30 1.75 -3.04
N TRP A 549 6.42 0.48 -3.40
CA TRP A 549 5.88 -0.07 -4.65
C TRP A 549 4.35 0.05 -4.72
N GLY A 550 3.64 -0.40 -3.69
CA GLY A 550 2.17 -0.39 -3.65
C GLY A 550 1.55 1.00 -3.61
N ARG A 551 2.30 2.05 -3.22
CA ARG A 551 1.85 3.44 -3.33
C ARG A 551 1.84 3.89 -4.80
N ILE A 552 2.91 3.60 -5.53
CA ILE A 552 3.05 4.04 -6.93
C ILE A 552 2.13 3.22 -7.83
N GLU A 553 2.00 1.90 -7.60
CA GLU A 553 1.03 1.04 -8.32
C GLU A 553 -0.40 1.58 -8.18
N ARG A 554 -0.86 1.89 -6.96
CA ARG A 554 -2.21 2.46 -6.75
C ARG A 554 -2.42 3.81 -7.43
N GLU A 555 -1.40 4.66 -7.46
CA GLU A 555 -1.48 5.92 -8.19
C GLU A 555 -1.55 5.71 -9.70
N MET A 556 -0.79 4.75 -10.21
CA MET A 556 -0.77 4.36 -11.62
C MET A 556 -2.10 3.74 -12.04
N ASP A 557 -2.62 2.75 -11.31
CA ASP A 557 -3.91 2.09 -11.57
C ASP A 557 -5.05 3.11 -11.61
N GLY A 558 -5.10 4.02 -10.62
CA GLY A 558 -6.09 5.09 -10.58
C GLY A 558 -5.97 6.09 -11.74
N ARG A 559 -4.78 6.27 -12.34
CA ARG A 559 -4.59 7.06 -13.56
C ARG A 559 -4.98 6.29 -14.81
N GLU A 560 -4.64 5.01 -14.90
CA GLU A 560 -5.00 4.15 -16.02
C GLU A 560 -6.52 4.01 -16.15
N GLU A 561 -7.25 3.89 -15.03
CA GLU A 561 -8.72 3.91 -15.03
C GLU A 561 -9.28 5.26 -15.52
N ARG A 562 -8.69 6.38 -15.11
CA ARG A 562 -9.08 7.71 -15.58
C ARG A 562 -8.87 7.86 -17.08
N VAL A 563 -7.72 7.44 -17.61
CA VAL A 563 -7.42 7.44 -19.04
C VAL A 563 -8.44 6.60 -19.81
N ARG A 564 -8.73 5.38 -19.34
CA ARG A 564 -9.71 4.48 -19.96
C ARG A 564 -11.12 5.09 -19.97
N GLY A 565 -11.49 5.82 -18.92
CA GLY A 565 -12.74 6.58 -18.86
C GLY A 565 -12.80 7.73 -19.87
N MET A 566 -11.71 8.52 -19.97
CA MET A 566 -11.61 9.62 -20.93
C MET A 566 -11.60 9.13 -22.38
N GLU A 567 -10.88 8.05 -22.69
CA GLU A 567 -10.82 7.48 -24.04
C GLU A 567 -12.19 6.96 -24.52
N LYS A 568 -13.02 6.41 -23.62
CA LYS A 568 -14.41 6.02 -23.95
C LYS A 568 -15.30 7.22 -24.28
N GLY A 569 -15.01 8.40 -23.72
CA GLY A 569 -15.76 9.63 -24.00
C GLY A 569 -15.36 10.33 -25.30
N VAL A 570 -14.16 10.06 -25.82
CA VAL A 570 -13.60 10.73 -27.00
C VAL A 570 -13.75 9.84 -28.24
N GLY A 571 -14.81 10.06 -29.04
CA GLY A 571 -14.82 9.56 -30.43
C GLY A 571 -16.13 9.05 -31.03
N GLY A 572 -17.24 9.03 -30.30
CA GLY A 572 -18.50 8.43 -30.80
C GLY A 572 -19.28 9.24 -31.82
N ASP A 573 -19.41 10.56 -31.61
CA ASP A 573 -20.50 11.33 -32.25
C ASP A 573 -20.07 12.26 -33.40
N SER A 574 -18.76 12.54 -33.53
CA SER A 574 -18.26 13.52 -34.50
C SER A 574 -18.38 13.04 -35.96
N SER A 575 -18.10 11.76 -36.25
CA SER A 575 -17.99 11.25 -37.62
C SER A 575 -19.32 11.19 -38.39
N LYS A 576 -20.45 10.96 -37.68
CA LYS A 576 -21.80 10.97 -38.28
C LYS A 576 -22.24 12.38 -38.63
N LEU A 577 -22.06 13.32 -37.71
CA LEU A 577 -22.37 14.74 -37.95
C LEU A 577 -21.54 15.33 -39.10
N THR A 578 -20.26 14.96 -39.20
CA THR A 578 -19.41 15.43 -40.30
C THR A 578 -19.89 14.93 -41.66
N ARG A 579 -20.35 13.68 -41.76
CA ARG A 579 -20.96 13.13 -43.01
C ARG A 579 -22.27 13.84 -43.37
N GLU A 580 -23.13 14.09 -42.39
CA GLU A 580 -24.39 14.83 -42.62
C GLU A 580 -24.13 16.27 -43.08
N VAL A 581 -23.08 16.92 -42.57
CA VAL A 581 -22.65 18.25 -43.03
C VAL A 581 -22.14 18.19 -44.47
N GLU A 582 -21.36 17.18 -44.86
CA GLU A 582 -20.91 16.99 -46.24
C GLU A 582 -22.07 16.73 -47.22
N GLU A 583 -23.06 15.93 -46.81
CA GLU A 583 -24.26 15.67 -47.61
C GLU A 583 -25.09 16.96 -47.80
N LEU A 584 -25.31 17.72 -46.72
CA LEU A 584 -26.00 19.02 -46.81
C LEU A 584 -25.26 20.02 -47.70
N LYS A 585 -23.91 20.03 -47.69
CA LYS A 585 -23.11 20.85 -48.62
C LYS A 585 -23.37 20.49 -50.08
N ARG A 586 -23.45 19.18 -50.39
CA ARG A 586 -23.78 18.72 -51.74
C ARG A 586 -25.21 19.11 -52.14
N THR A 587 -26.17 18.98 -51.23
CA THR A 587 -27.57 19.39 -51.47
C THR A 587 -27.69 20.89 -51.71
N ILE A 588 -26.96 21.72 -50.96
CA ILE A 588 -26.91 23.17 -51.15
C ILE A 588 -26.36 23.51 -52.55
N MET A 589 -25.24 22.89 -52.97
CA MET A 589 -24.67 23.09 -54.30
C MET A 589 -25.65 22.70 -55.42
N GLN A 590 -26.37 21.58 -55.26
CA GLN A 590 -27.38 21.14 -56.22
C GLN A 590 -28.56 22.13 -56.30
N LEU A 591 -29.06 22.60 -55.16
CA LEU A 591 -30.15 23.58 -55.10
C LEU A 591 -29.74 24.92 -55.73
N GLU A 592 -28.52 25.40 -55.48
CA GLU A 592 -27.98 26.61 -56.12
C GLU A 592 -27.90 26.48 -57.64
N SER A 593 -27.43 25.33 -58.14
CA SER A 593 -27.39 25.03 -59.57
C SER A 593 -28.79 24.97 -60.19
N THR A 594 -29.77 24.35 -59.51
CA THR A 594 -31.17 24.27 -59.97
C THR A 594 -31.82 25.64 -60.02
N ILE A 595 -31.57 26.50 -59.03
CA ILE A 595 -32.06 27.89 -59.01
C ILE A 595 -31.47 28.69 -60.17
N ALA A 596 -30.17 28.55 -60.45
CA ALA A 596 -29.51 29.23 -61.57
C ALA A 596 -30.12 28.81 -62.91
N GLY A 597 -30.25 27.50 -63.16
CA GLY A 597 -30.83 26.98 -64.40
C GLY A 597 -32.34 27.28 -64.55
N ALA A 598 -33.10 27.32 -63.45
CA ALA A 598 -34.51 27.73 -63.48
C ALA A 598 -34.68 29.22 -63.78
N LYS A 599 -33.78 30.08 -63.28
CA LYS A 599 -33.75 31.52 -63.59
C LYS A 599 -33.39 31.78 -65.06
N GLU A 600 -32.44 31.03 -65.61
CA GLU A 600 -32.06 31.12 -67.02
C GLU A 600 -33.21 30.71 -67.94
N ARG A 601 -33.83 29.53 -67.69
CA ARG A 601 -35.04 29.08 -68.41
C ARG A 601 -36.19 30.08 -68.33
N LYS A 602 -36.36 30.75 -67.17
CA LYS A 602 -37.37 31.81 -67.01
C LYS A 602 -37.06 33.02 -67.89
N GLN A 603 -35.80 33.47 -67.94
CA GLN A 603 -35.39 34.60 -68.77
C GLN A 603 -35.53 34.29 -70.27
N GLU A 604 -35.13 33.09 -70.70
CA GLU A 604 -35.28 32.64 -72.08
C GLU A 604 -36.74 32.58 -72.50
N ALA A 605 -37.61 31.96 -71.70
CA ALA A 605 -39.04 31.87 -71.98
C ALA A 605 -39.73 33.25 -71.97
N GLN A 606 -39.28 34.19 -71.13
CA GLN A 606 -39.76 35.58 -71.14
C GLN A 606 -39.29 36.34 -72.38
N ALA A 607 -38.06 36.15 -72.82
CA ALA A 607 -37.53 36.76 -74.04
C ALA A 607 -38.21 36.20 -75.30
N GLU A 608 -38.47 34.89 -75.34
CA GLU A 608 -39.21 34.20 -76.39
C GLU A 608 -40.66 34.73 -76.48
N ALA A 609 -41.36 34.84 -75.33
CA ALA A 609 -42.69 35.43 -75.26
C ALA A 609 -42.71 36.90 -75.72
N ALA A 610 -41.74 37.71 -75.29
CA ALA A 610 -41.65 39.12 -75.67
C ALA A 610 -41.35 39.32 -77.16
N LYS A 611 -40.53 38.44 -77.75
CA LYS A 611 -40.23 38.46 -79.19
C LYS A 611 -41.46 38.07 -80.01
N LEU A 612 -42.16 37.00 -79.62
CA LEU A 612 -43.40 36.57 -80.27
C LEU A 612 -44.52 37.63 -80.13
N GLU A 613 -44.62 38.32 -78.99
CA GLU A 613 -45.57 39.44 -78.81
C GLU A 613 -45.22 40.66 -79.68
N LYS A 614 -43.91 40.96 -79.86
CA LYS A 614 -43.44 42.02 -80.75
C LYS A 614 -43.73 41.67 -82.21
N ASP A 615 -43.45 40.44 -82.62
CA ASP A 615 -43.74 39.94 -83.96
C ASP A 615 -45.25 39.92 -84.27
N MET A 616 -46.09 39.59 -83.29
CA MET A 616 -47.56 39.64 -83.40
C MET A 616 -48.10 41.07 -83.50
N LYS A 617 -47.57 42.03 -82.72
CA LYS A 617 -47.94 43.45 -82.80
C LYS A 617 -47.50 44.09 -84.13
N GLU A 618 -46.32 43.74 -84.62
CA GLU A 618 -45.80 44.23 -85.89
C GLU A 618 -46.57 43.65 -87.10
N PHE A 619 -47.14 42.44 -86.99
CA PHE A 619 -48.02 41.85 -88.01
C PHE A 619 -49.39 42.55 -88.11
N GLY A 620 -49.92 43.06 -87.00
CA GLY A 620 -51.22 43.76 -86.97
C GLY A 620 -51.20 45.22 -87.43
N GLY A 621 -50.03 45.88 -87.41
CA GLY A 621 -49.93 47.33 -87.62
C GLY A 621 -49.27 47.80 -88.92
N ASN A 622 -48.49 46.98 -89.65
CA ASN A 622 -47.72 47.50 -90.78
C ASN A 622 -47.25 46.43 -91.79
N LYS A 623 -48.16 45.93 -92.63
CA LYS A 623 -47.85 44.95 -93.71
C LYS A 623 -46.82 45.47 -94.72
N GLU A 624 -46.72 46.79 -94.93
CA GLU A 624 -45.86 47.40 -95.95
C GLU A 624 -44.46 47.83 -95.44
N SER A 625 -44.30 48.13 -94.15
CA SER A 625 -43.02 48.58 -93.61
C SER A 625 -42.06 47.42 -93.33
N LYS A 626 -42.56 46.24 -92.91
CA LYS A 626 -41.69 45.06 -92.66
C LYS A 626 -41.16 44.43 -93.95
N LEU A 627 -41.93 44.50 -95.04
CA LEU A 627 -41.44 44.17 -96.38
C LEU A 627 -40.37 45.16 -96.87
N LYS A 628 -40.37 46.39 -96.37
CA LYS A 628 -39.33 47.40 -96.63
C LYS A 628 -38.13 47.29 -95.69
N GLU A 629 -38.27 46.92 -94.42
CA GLU A 629 -37.10 46.67 -93.54
C GLU A 629 -36.35 45.39 -93.92
N LEU A 630 -37.05 44.33 -94.34
CA LEU A 630 -36.42 43.17 -94.98
C LEU A 630 -35.69 43.54 -96.28
N LYS A 631 -36.09 44.63 -96.96
CA LYS A 631 -35.40 45.19 -98.14
C LYS A 631 -34.32 46.23 -97.80
N VAL A 632 -34.42 46.98 -96.70
CA VAL A 632 -33.46 48.05 -96.33
C VAL A 632 -32.27 47.49 -95.57
N GLY A 633 -32.45 46.44 -94.74
CA GLY A 633 -31.32 45.67 -94.20
C GLY A 633 -30.46 45.01 -95.29
N TRP A 634 -30.99 44.94 -96.51
CA TRP A 634 -30.32 44.40 -97.70
C TRP A 634 -29.35 45.41 -98.34
N PHE A 635 -29.66 46.72 -98.34
CA PHE A 635 -28.85 47.74 -99.01
C PHE A 635 -27.63 48.20 -98.20
N THR A 636 -27.67 48.16 -96.87
CA THR A 636 -26.54 48.56 -96.01
C THR A 636 -25.43 47.50 -95.92
N LYS A 637 -25.71 46.26 -96.33
CA LYS A 637 -24.74 45.15 -96.29
C LYS A 637 -23.87 45.02 -97.55
N ILE A 638 -24.12 45.84 -98.57
CA ILE A 638 -23.36 45.87 -99.85
C ILE A 638 -22.21 46.91 -99.83
N ARG A 639 -22.05 47.69 -98.75
CA ARG A 639 -20.96 48.69 -98.63
C ARG A 639 -19.98 48.45 -97.47
N ARG A 640 -19.90 47.23 -96.94
CA ARG A 640 -18.81 46.79 -96.07
C ARG A 640 -18.31 45.43 -96.48
#